data_AF-A0A8J4WT65-F1
#
_entry.id   AF-A0A8J4WT65-F1
#
_cell.length_a   1.000
_cell.length_b   1.000
_cell.length_c   1.000
_cell.angle_alpha   90.00
_cell.angle_beta   90.00
_cell.angle_gamma   90.00
#
_symmetry.space_group_name_H-M   'P 1'
#
loop_
_entity.id
_entity.type
_entity.pdbx_description
1 polymer ?
#
loop_
_entity_poly.entity_id
_entity_poly.type
_entity_poly.pdbx_seq_one_letter_code
_entity_poly.pdbx_strand_id
1 'polypeptide(L)'
;MKHSGICADLHLKLCALFNESLSLEERLRSGQELCENLESAAGEKEIHDLTHNVYEKIQKFMTSTEPQNLQESSLQQLRRMCLEVFQKMPNGDHLRPYARLILALLFKLVEVENEENVLLCVKLIIELHKYYRPSFSLDVTSFLSFVRRVYRGLQHEIENIFEPQCSLDVPSIIDLDVNTTALKTFTITMVYTQEQKDDGSMATYHILPKSCFSLKVMQEIPILVVLMYQLFKQHIHQDVSEFIPIIMEFINLKPSEAQKKNPGFNQDIFIDFMAAQVKTLSFLAYVIKIYQELVERYSDSLVQGMMNLLYNCPPSVTNMRKEFFIAARHILSAQQIRPKFLDVLDELMNEDILIGQGYTVRDSLRPLAYSTLADLTHHIRGELSLAKIARAIDVYGRNLHDDTLPFSIQHMSLRLLLNLVECVRQRAIAASTTICGVSGMDHTSGVSPGTARHLLLLTLRLCVLKSRVVTEYYLPALEATCIPEMTDDQPTTSTKDRSYKQWVSSNASYGVNLTSGNAENLNRGSLTSRFSADGLKLSVDSCNISVTKTNESHSKGHLSHLDLRALVKALMTGVRTIVTSLVLCPRELVESTAEPGSIAHTNKTASFSSNRFLTPDELVVLSEYFNYGMRMVDIVHVVVRDGKLYTRSHSSAKSPDER
;
A
#
# COMPACT_ATOMS: atom_id res chain seq x y z
N MET A 1 -51.82 14.09 -34.23
CA MET A 1 -51.34 13.28 -33.08
C MET A 1 -50.37 14.17 -32.32
N LYS A 2 -50.76 14.68 -31.15
CA LYS A 2 -49.86 15.49 -30.30
C LYS A 2 -48.75 14.55 -29.82
N HIS A 3 -47.49 14.89 -30.06
CA HIS A 3 -46.38 14.23 -29.38
C HIS A 3 -46.64 14.36 -27.87
N SER A 4 -46.90 13.26 -27.16
CA SER A 4 -46.86 13.27 -25.70
C SER A 4 -45.42 13.61 -25.31
N GLY A 5 -45.23 14.62 -24.44
CA GLY A 5 -43.91 14.96 -23.93
C GLY A 5 -43.26 13.77 -23.23
N ILE A 6 -41.94 13.75 -23.15
CA ILE A 6 -41.19 12.64 -22.54
C ILE A 6 -41.65 12.47 -21.08
N CYS A 7 -41.85 13.56 -20.34
CA CYS A 7 -42.35 13.53 -18.96
C CYS A 7 -43.70 12.84 -18.80
N ALA A 8 -44.61 12.99 -19.78
CA ALA A 8 -45.93 12.36 -19.74
C ALA A 8 -45.83 10.84 -19.91
N ASP A 9 -44.96 10.36 -20.80
CA ASP A 9 -44.70 8.93 -20.96
C ASP A 9 -44.03 8.35 -19.71
N LEU A 10 -43.04 9.04 -19.15
CA LEU A 10 -42.40 8.63 -17.89
C LEU A 10 -43.39 8.60 -16.72
N HIS A 11 -44.35 9.52 -16.67
CA HIS A 11 -45.40 9.49 -15.66
C HIS A 11 -46.28 8.23 -15.79
N LEU A 12 -46.58 7.77 -17.01
CA LEU A 12 -47.31 6.51 -17.24
C LEU A 12 -46.48 5.30 -16.78
N LYS A 13 -45.17 5.27 -17.08
CA LYS A 13 -44.25 4.22 -16.59
C LYS A 13 -44.19 4.19 -15.07
N LEU A 14 -44.12 5.35 -14.43
CA LEU A 14 -44.21 5.48 -12.97
C LEU A 14 -45.54 4.93 -12.43
N CYS A 15 -46.67 5.20 -13.09
CA CYS A 15 -47.95 4.61 -12.70
C CYS A 15 -47.97 3.09 -12.85
N ALA A 16 -47.40 2.56 -13.94
CA ALA A 16 -47.31 1.13 -14.20
C ALA A 16 -46.44 0.42 -13.15
N LEU A 17 -45.33 1.02 -12.70
CA LEU A 17 -44.46 0.47 -11.65
C LEU A 17 -45.23 0.16 -10.34
N PHE A 18 -46.18 1.02 -9.97
CA PHE A 18 -46.99 0.87 -8.75
C PHE A 18 -48.35 0.23 -9.00
N ASN A 19 -48.65 -0.22 -10.22
CA ASN A 19 -49.93 -0.84 -10.52
C ASN A 19 -49.94 -2.31 -10.09
N GLU A 20 -50.73 -2.62 -9.06
CA GLU A 20 -50.88 -3.98 -8.53
C GLU A 20 -51.55 -4.96 -9.49
N SER A 21 -52.25 -4.47 -10.54
CA SER A 21 -52.87 -5.33 -11.54
C SER A 21 -51.89 -5.89 -12.57
N LEU A 22 -50.67 -5.33 -12.67
CA LEU A 22 -49.65 -5.76 -13.61
C LEU A 22 -48.76 -6.85 -12.99
N SER A 23 -48.17 -7.69 -13.84
CA SER A 23 -47.22 -8.70 -13.36
C SER A 23 -45.95 -8.03 -12.81
N LEU A 24 -45.22 -8.73 -11.93
CA LEU A 24 -43.96 -8.21 -11.36
C LEU A 24 -42.96 -7.83 -12.47
N GLU A 25 -42.81 -8.68 -13.48
CA GLU A 25 -41.92 -8.42 -14.61
C GLU A 25 -42.31 -7.15 -15.38
N GLU A 26 -43.60 -6.93 -15.61
CA GLU A 26 -44.08 -5.73 -16.30
C GLU A 26 -43.85 -4.47 -15.48
N ARG A 27 -44.04 -4.55 -14.16
CA ARG A 27 -43.78 -3.45 -13.23
C ARG A 27 -42.29 -3.10 -13.18
N LEU A 28 -41.43 -4.11 -13.05
CA LEU A 28 -39.97 -3.92 -13.03
C LEU A 28 -39.45 -3.39 -14.37
N ARG A 29 -39.95 -3.91 -15.50
CA ARG A 29 -39.64 -3.37 -16.84
C ARG A 29 -40.04 -1.90 -16.96
N SER A 30 -41.22 -1.53 -16.46
CA SER A 30 -41.66 -0.12 -16.46
C SER A 30 -40.74 0.76 -15.61
N GLY A 31 -40.24 0.25 -14.47
CA GLY A 31 -39.25 0.93 -13.65
C GLY A 31 -37.89 1.09 -14.33
N GLN A 32 -37.41 0.06 -15.05
CA GLN A 32 -36.17 0.12 -15.82
C GLN A 32 -36.27 1.14 -16.97
N GLU A 33 -37.35 1.09 -17.75
CA GLU A 33 -37.62 2.06 -18.81
C GLU A 33 -37.72 3.50 -18.27
N LEU A 34 -38.29 3.68 -17.07
CA LEU A 34 -38.28 4.95 -16.36
C LEU A 34 -36.83 5.41 -16.07
N CYS A 35 -36.01 4.55 -15.45
CA CYS A 35 -34.61 4.84 -15.13
C CYS A 35 -33.77 5.23 -16.35
N GLU A 36 -33.91 4.52 -17.47
CA GLU A 36 -33.13 4.77 -18.69
C GLU A 36 -33.44 6.13 -19.34
N ASN A 37 -34.69 6.59 -19.21
CA ASN A 37 -35.17 7.77 -19.90
C ASN A 37 -35.26 9.03 -19.02
N LEU A 38 -35.04 8.92 -17.71
CA LEU A 38 -35.10 10.04 -16.75
C LEU A 38 -34.09 11.15 -17.06
N GLU A 39 -32.89 10.82 -17.52
CA GLU A 39 -31.87 11.81 -17.88
C GLU A 39 -32.33 12.69 -19.07
N SER A 40 -33.02 12.08 -20.04
CA SER A 40 -33.57 12.78 -21.23
C SER A 40 -34.66 13.80 -20.87
N ALA A 41 -35.36 13.60 -19.74
CA ALA A 41 -36.42 14.49 -19.27
C ALA A 41 -35.90 15.75 -18.55
N ALA A 42 -34.60 15.85 -18.24
CA ALA A 42 -34.03 16.94 -17.44
C ALA A 42 -34.27 18.35 -18.03
N GLY A 43 -34.40 18.46 -19.36
CA GLY A 43 -34.62 19.73 -20.07
C GLY A 43 -36.09 20.10 -20.29
N GLU A 44 -37.04 19.23 -19.94
CA GLU A 44 -38.46 19.49 -20.16
C GLU A 44 -39.08 20.36 -19.07
N LYS A 45 -40.10 21.15 -19.42
CA LYS A 45 -40.79 22.04 -18.46
C LYS A 45 -41.57 21.26 -17.39
N GLU A 46 -42.02 20.05 -17.72
CA GLU A 46 -42.86 19.19 -16.87
C GLU A 46 -42.03 18.36 -15.86
N ILE A 47 -40.70 18.49 -15.86
CA ILE A 47 -39.80 17.73 -14.97
C ILE A 47 -40.10 17.98 -13.48
N HIS A 48 -40.55 19.18 -13.12
CA HIS A 48 -40.93 19.52 -11.74
C HIS A 48 -42.12 18.67 -11.27
N ASP A 49 -43.14 18.52 -12.12
CA ASP A 49 -44.33 17.73 -11.81
C ASP A 49 -43.98 16.24 -11.79
N LEU A 50 -43.18 15.77 -12.76
CA LEU A 50 -42.70 14.38 -12.75
C LEU A 50 -41.92 14.08 -11.47
N THR A 51 -41.00 14.96 -11.06
CA THR A 51 -40.20 14.80 -9.83
C THR A 51 -41.07 14.74 -8.59
N HIS A 52 -42.09 15.61 -8.50
CA HIS A 52 -43.06 15.58 -7.41
C HIS A 52 -43.74 14.21 -7.32
N ASN A 53 -44.25 13.71 -8.45
CA ASN A 53 -44.94 12.43 -8.53
C ASN A 53 -44.03 11.24 -8.18
N VAL A 54 -42.79 11.26 -8.67
CA VAL A 54 -41.77 10.24 -8.36
C VAL A 54 -41.51 10.21 -6.85
N TYR A 55 -41.22 11.38 -6.26
CA TYR A 55 -40.99 11.52 -4.83
C TYR A 55 -42.19 11.01 -4.00
N GLU A 56 -43.40 11.49 -4.29
CA GLU A 56 -44.59 11.16 -3.52
C GLU A 56 -44.89 9.65 -3.56
N LYS A 57 -44.90 9.04 -4.75
CA LYS A 57 -45.22 7.62 -4.91
C LYS A 57 -44.16 6.72 -4.27
N ILE A 58 -42.88 7.00 -4.49
CA ILE A 58 -41.80 6.22 -3.89
C ILE A 58 -41.81 6.38 -2.36
N GLN A 59 -41.91 7.61 -1.85
CA GLN A 59 -41.96 7.84 -0.40
C GLN A 59 -43.11 7.06 0.24
N LYS A 60 -44.31 7.13 -0.36
CA LYS A 60 -45.49 6.41 0.10
C LYS A 60 -45.24 4.91 0.10
N PHE A 61 -44.76 4.35 -0.99
CA PHE A 61 -44.48 2.92 -1.12
C PHE A 61 -43.44 2.42 -0.12
N MET A 62 -42.33 3.15 0.04
CA MET A 62 -41.24 2.80 0.96
C MET A 62 -41.67 2.85 2.43
N THR A 63 -42.63 3.73 2.76
CA THR A 63 -43.16 3.88 4.12
C THR A 63 -44.32 2.94 4.43
N SER A 64 -45.14 2.58 3.43
CA SER A 64 -46.30 1.71 3.61
C SER A 64 -45.97 0.22 3.57
N THR A 65 -44.80 -0.14 3.03
CA THR A 65 -44.37 -1.54 2.92
C THR A 65 -43.18 -1.82 3.81
N GLU A 66 -43.06 -3.06 4.28
CA GLU A 66 -41.98 -3.49 5.16
C GLU A 66 -40.75 -3.97 4.37
N PRO A 67 -39.53 -3.80 4.90
CA PRO A 67 -38.32 -4.38 4.32
C PRO A 67 -38.42 -5.91 4.23
N GLN A 68 -37.81 -6.48 3.19
CA GLN A 68 -37.76 -7.92 2.97
C GLN A 68 -36.31 -8.37 2.83
N ASN A 69 -35.97 -9.52 3.42
CA ASN A 69 -34.60 -10.05 3.42
C ASN A 69 -34.39 -11.17 2.38
N LEU A 70 -35.42 -11.57 1.64
CA LEU A 70 -35.30 -12.54 0.55
C LEU A 70 -35.10 -11.80 -0.78
N GLN A 71 -34.01 -12.07 -1.50
CA GLN A 71 -33.66 -11.36 -2.74
C GLN A 71 -34.71 -11.55 -3.84
N GLU A 72 -35.28 -12.76 -3.94
CA GLU A 72 -36.32 -13.13 -4.91
C GLU A 72 -37.72 -12.61 -4.54
N SER A 73 -37.89 -11.98 -3.36
CA SER A 73 -39.17 -11.39 -2.98
C SER A 73 -39.56 -10.27 -3.94
N SER A 74 -40.78 -10.34 -4.46
CA SER A 74 -41.34 -9.33 -5.37
C SER A 74 -41.30 -7.93 -4.76
N LEU A 75 -41.58 -7.83 -3.46
CA LEU A 75 -41.54 -6.59 -2.73
C LEU A 75 -40.11 -6.05 -2.59
N GLN A 76 -39.12 -6.93 -2.33
CA GLN A 76 -37.71 -6.51 -2.28
C GLN A 76 -37.25 -5.92 -3.62
N GLN A 77 -37.55 -6.60 -4.74
CA GLN A 77 -37.17 -6.15 -6.07
C GLN A 77 -37.81 -4.80 -6.41
N LEU A 78 -39.07 -4.58 -6.04
CA LEU A 78 -39.75 -3.30 -6.23
C LEU A 78 -39.16 -2.19 -5.35
N ARG A 79 -38.83 -2.47 -4.08
CA ARG A 79 -38.17 -1.49 -3.19
C ARG A 79 -36.80 -1.09 -3.73
N ARG A 80 -36.01 -2.06 -4.21
CA ARG A 80 -34.72 -1.81 -4.87
C ARG A 80 -34.89 -0.94 -6.12
N MET A 81 -35.84 -1.27 -6.99
CA MET A 81 -36.17 -0.47 -8.18
C MET A 81 -36.54 0.98 -7.82
N CYS A 82 -37.29 1.20 -6.73
CA CYS A 82 -37.61 2.55 -6.27
C CYS A 82 -36.36 3.36 -5.89
N LEU A 83 -35.37 2.73 -5.24
CA LEU A 83 -34.10 3.38 -4.91
C LEU A 83 -33.25 3.65 -6.17
N GLU A 84 -33.27 2.76 -7.15
CA GLU A 84 -32.63 2.97 -8.45
C GLU A 84 -33.25 4.14 -9.21
N VAL A 85 -34.58 4.26 -9.21
CA VAL A 85 -35.29 5.42 -9.77
C VAL A 85 -34.83 6.71 -9.10
N PHE A 86 -34.73 6.75 -7.76
CA PHE A 86 -34.17 7.93 -7.08
C PHE A 86 -32.72 8.22 -7.48
N GLN A 87 -31.89 7.19 -7.67
CA GLN A 87 -30.50 7.37 -8.07
C GLN A 87 -30.36 7.92 -9.50
N LYS A 88 -31.29 7.56 -10.38
CA LYS A 88 -31.31 8.02 -11.78
C LYS A 88 -32.00 9.36 -11.99
N MET A 89 -32.65 9.93 -10.97
CA MET A 89 -33.21 11.26 -11.06
C MET A 89 -32.09 12.29 -11.33
N PRO A 90 -32.20 13.12 -12.39
CA PRO A 90 -31.20 14.11 -12.69
C PRO A 90 -31.10 15.14 -11.57
N ASN A 91 -29.88 15.45 -11.11
CA ASN A 91 -29.70 16.50 -10.12
C ASN A 91 -29.97 17.87 -10.76
N GLY A 92 -30.93 18.61 -10.22
CA GLY A 92 -31.27 19.96 -10.68
C GLY A 92 -32.14 20.72 -9.67
N ASP A 93 -32.57 21.93 -10.06
CA ASP A 93 -33.43 22.77 -9.21
C ASP A 93 -34.82 22.13 -8.97
N HIS A 94 -35.29 21.25 -9.85
CA HIS A 94 -36.54 20.53 -9.70
C HIS A 94 -36.56 19.55 -8.52
N LEU A 95 -35.42 18.96 -8.18
CA LEU A 95 -35.28 18.00 -7.08
C LEU A 95 -34.92 18.68 -5.75
N ARG A 96 -34.41 19.93 -5.78
CA ARG A 96 -33.99 20.68 -4.59
C ARG A 96 -35.06 20.76 -3.47
N PRO A 97 -36.37 20.97 -3.75
CA PRO A 97 -37.40 21.01 -2.71
C PRO A 97 -37.54 19.68 -1.95
N TYR A 98 -37.26 18.57 -2.62
CA TYR A 98 -37.42 17.22 -2.08
C TYR A 98 -36.13 16.66 -1.49
N ALA A 99 -34.96 17.24 -1.80
CA ALA A 99 -33.66 16.71 -1.39
C ALA A 99 -33.57 16.44 0.13
N ARG A 100 -34.05 17.35 0.98
CA ARG A 100 -34.05 17.13 2.45
C ARG A 100 -34.99 16.02 2.88
N LEU A 101 -36.14 15.90 2.24
CA LEU A 101 -37.15 14.88 2.55
C LEU A 101 -36.68 13.49 2.12
N ILE A 102 -36.06 13.41 0.94
CA ILE A 102 -35.43 12.17 0.45
C ILE A 102 -34.31 11.77 1.40
N LEU A 103 -33.44 12.70 1.82
CA LEU A 103 -32.37 12.40 2.79
C LEU A 103 -32.91 11.88 4.13
N ALA A 104 -33.97 12.48 4.67
CA ALA A 104 -34.61 12.01 5.89
C ALA A 104 -35.16 10.57 5.74
N LEU A 105 -35.80 10.27 4.59
CA LEU A 105 -36.23 8.91 4.26
C LEU A 105 -35.03 7.95 4.18
N LEU A 106 -33.98 8.31 3.43
CA LEU A 106 -32.81 7.46 3.23
C LEU A 106 -32.08 7.15 4.54
N PHE A 107 -31.91 8.12 5.44
CA PHE A 107 -31.31 7.86 6.76
C PHE A 107 -32.13 6.85 7.58
N LYS A 108 -33.46 6.93 7.54
CA LYS A 108 -34.33 5.93 8.18
C LYS A 108 -34.17 4.55 7.54
N LEU A 109 -34.12 4.49 6.20
CA LEU A 109 -33.97 3.24 5.46
C LEU A 109 -32.64 2.54 5.77
N VAL A 110 -31.55 3.28 5.95
CA VAL A 110 -30.24 2.73 6.35
C VAL A 110 -30.33 1.89 7.63
N GLU A 111 -31.24 2.20 8.57
CA GLU A 111 -31.36 1.44 9.82
C GLU A 111 -32.16 0.13 9.69
N VAL A 112 -33.06 0.02 8.70
CA VAL A 112 -34.07 -1.05 8.64
C VAL A 112 -33.98 -1.96 7.41
N GLU A 113 -33.35 -1.49 6.33
CA GLU A 113 -33.25 -2.22 5.07
C GLU A 113 -32.19 -3.32 5.07
N ASN A 114 -32.24 -4.16 4.04
CA ASN A 114 -31.21 -5.15 3.73
C ASN A 114 -29.98 -4.53 3.04
N GLU A 115 -28.91 -5.32 2.94
CA GLU A 115 -27.62 -4.95 2.34
C GLU A 115 -27.74 -4.25 0.97
N GLU A 116 -28.46 -4.83 0.01
CA GLU A 116 -28.52 -4.28 -1.35
C GLU A 116 -29.14 -2.87 -1.39
N ASN A 117 -30.24 -2.69 -0.66
CA ASN A 117 -30.94 -1.41 -0.60
C ASN A 117 -30.12 -0.36 0.15
N VAL A 118 -29.49 -0.74 1.27
CA VAL A 118 -28.66 0.20 2.04
C VAL A 118 -27.44 0.67 1.27
N LEU A 119 -26.81 -0.19 0.46
CA LEU A 119 -25.69 0.21 -0.39
C LEU A 119 -26.10 1.28 -1.42
N LEU A 120 -27.34 1.23 -1.94
CA LEU A 120 -27.90 2.30 -2.77
C LEU A 120 -28.20 3.54 -1.93
N CYS A 121 -28.80 3.40 -0.74
CA CYS A 121 -29.09 4.52 0.15
C CYS A 121 -27.82 5.29 0.52
N VAL A 122 -26.72 4.62 0.86
CA VAL A 122 -25.44 5.27 1.21
C VAL A 122 -24.91 6.09 0.03
N LYS A 123 -24.93 5.55 -1.19
CA LYS A 123 -24.52 6.28 -2.41
C LYS A 123 -25.37 7.52 -2.65
N LEU A 124 -26.70 7.36 -2.58
CA LEU A 124 -27.65 8.46 -2.71
C LEU A 124 -27.44 9.56 -1.66
N ILE A 125 -27.25 9.18 -0.39
CA ILE A 125 -26.97 10.14 0.69
C ILE A 125 -25.71 10.93 0.36
N ILE A 126 -24.64 10.27 -0.10
CA ILE A 126 -23.38 10.92 -0.47
C ILE A 126 -23.58 11.91 -1.63
N GLU A 127 -24.27 11.48 -2.69
CA GLU A 127 -24.52 12.29 -3.89
C GLU A 127 -25.36 13.54 -3.58
N LEU A 128 -26.49 13.37 -2.89
CA LEU A 128 -27.38 14.47 -2.53
C LEU A 128 -26.72 15.47 -1.58
N HIS A 129 -25.93 15.02 -0.61
CA HIS A 129 -25.18 15.91 0.27
C HIS A 129 -24.09 16.68 -0.47
N LYS A 130 -23.37 16.03 -1.41
CA LYS A 130 -22.33 16.69 -2.22
C LYS A 130 -22.93 17.74 -3.15
N TYR A 131 -24.07 17.44 -3.78
CA TYR A 131 -24.70 18.33 -4.75
C TYR A 131 -25.46 19.49 -4.08
N TYR A 132 -26.36 19.19 -3.14
CA TYR A 132 -27.27 20.19 -2.55
C TYR A 132 -26.76 20.86 -1.29
N ARG A 133 -25.79 20.26 -0.58
CA ARG A 133 -25.24 20.75 0.71
C ARG A 133 -26.33 21.24 1.68
N PRO A 134 -27.27 20.36 2.07
CA PRO A 134 -28.32 20.74 3.01
C PRO A 134 -27.74 21.17 4.36
N SER A 135 -28.51 21.95 5.12
CA SER A 135 -28.16 22.26 6.51
C SER A 135 -28.21 21.01 7.38
N PHE A 136 -27.51 21.03 8.50
CA PHE A 136 -27.53 19.96 9.49
C PHE A 136 -28.96 19.57 9.91
N SER A 137 -29.19 18.27 10.12
CA SER A 137 -30.43 17.70 10.64
C SER A 137 -30.16 16.66 11.73
N LEU A 138 -31.15 16.39 12.59
CA LEU A 138 -31.05 15.38 13.65
C LEU A 138 -30.99 13.95 13.11
N ASP A 139 -31.34 13.75 11.84
CA ASP A 139 -31.19 12.45 11.16
C ASP A 139 -29.71 12.04 11.10
N VAL A 140 -28.80 13.02 10.96
CA VAL A 140 -27.35 12.77 11.00
C VAL A 140 -26.93 12.21 12.35
N THR A 141 -27.38 12.82 13.46
CA THR A 141 -27.07 12.32 14.82
C THR A 141 -27.66 10.93 15.06
N SER A 142 -28.86 10.67 14.56
CA SER A 142 -29.51 9.36 14.65
C SER A 142 -28.72 8.30 13.88
N PHE A 143 -28.28 8.62 12.66
CA PHE A 143 -27.39 7.79 11.86
C PHE A 143 -26.06 7.49 12.58
N LEU A 144 -25.40 8.50 13.17
CA LEU A 144 -24.16 8.28 13.92
C LEU A 144 -24.38 7.38 15.15
N SER A 145 -25.53 7.51 15.81
CA SER A 145 -25.93 6.64 16.92
C SER A 145 -26.16 5.21 16.45
N PHE A 146 -26.81 5.02 15.29
CA PHE A 146 -26.96 3.73 14.63
C PHE A 146 -25.59 3.10 14.32
N VAL A 147 -24.69 3.83 13.66
CA VAL A 147 -23.33 3.36 13.35
C VAL A 147 -22.60 2.89 14.61
N ARG A 148 -22.72 3.63 15.72
CA ARG A 148 -22.17 3.23 17.02
C ARG A 148 -22.69 1.88 17.50
N ARG A 149 -24.01 1.69 17.41
CA ARG A 149 -24.67 0.43 17.80
C ARG A 149 -24.19 -0.73 16.91
N VAL A 150 -24.04 -0.50 15.61
CA VAL A 150 -23.58 -1.53 14.67
C VAL A 150 -22.16 -1.99 14.99
N TYR A 151 -21.21 -1.07 15.14
CA TYR A 151 -19.83 -1.44 15.48
C TYR A 151 -19.75 -2.19 16.82
N ARG A 152 -20.51 -1.77 17.85
CA ARG A 152 -20.58 -2.49 19.14
C ARG A 152 -21.24 -3.85 19.01
N GLY A 153 -22.32 -3.96 18.25
CA GLY A 153 -23.00 -5.22 18.00
C GLY A 153 -22.08 -6.25 17.36
N LEU A 154 -21.35 -5.85 16.32
CA LEU A 154 -20.42 -6.75 15.61
C LEU A 154 -19.27 -7.25 16.49
N GLN A 155 -18.84 -6.49 17.51
CA GLN A 155 -17.84 -6.97 18.47
C GLN A 155 -18.32 -8.20 19.25
N HIS A 156 -19.61 -8.26 19.56
CA HIS A 156 -20.22 -9.38 20.28
C HIS A 156 -20.57 -10.57 19.37
N GLU A 157 -20.65 -10.35 18.06
CA GLU A 157 -21.03 -11.37 17.07
C GLU A 157 -19.82 -12.06 16.43
N ILE A 158 -18.59 -11.80 16.88
CA ILE A 158 -17.38 -12.31 16.22
C ILE A 158 -17.35 -13.84 16.13
N GLU A 159 -17.84 -14.54 17.15
CA GLU A 159 -17.89 -16.00 17.14
C GLU A 159 -18.87 -16.46 16.05
N ASN A 160 -20.05 -15.85 15.98
CA ASN A 160 -21.12 -16.17 15.03
C ASN A 160 -20.75 -15.82 13.57
N ILE A 161 -19.99 -14.73 13.35
CA ILE A 161 -19.53 -14.32 12.00
C ILE A 161 -18.71 -15.43 11.34
N PHE A 162 -17.87 -16.10 12.12
CA PHE A 162 -16.93 -17.12 11.64
C PHE A 162 -17.35 -18.55 11.98
N GLU A 163 -18.56 -18.75 12.49
CA GLU A 163 -19.12 -20.09 12.61
C GLU A 163 -19.30 -20.69 11.21
N PRO A 164 -18.87 -21.95 10.99
CA PRO A 164 -19.11 -22.64 9.74
C PRO A 164 -20.60 -22.66 9.42
N GLN A 165 -21.01 -21.94 8.39
CA GLN A 165 -22.39 -21.98 7.92
C GLN A 165 -22.60 -23.32 7.19
N CYS A 166 -23.50 -24.15 7.71
CA CYS A 166 -24.00 -25.31 6.97
C CYS A 166 -24.79 -24.82 5.74
N SER A 167 -24.76 -25.59 4.64
CA SER A 167 -25.69 -25.36 3.53
C SER A 167 -27.12 -25.40 4.07
N LEU A 168 -27.88 -24.33 3.80
CA LEU A 168 -29.28 -24.26 4.19
C LEU A 168 -30.11 -25.03 3.15
N ASP A 169 -30.28 -26.32 3.41
CA ASP A 169 -31.08 -27.22 2.60
C ASP A 169 -32.46 -27.40 3.25
N VAL A 170 -33.49 -26.80 2.67
CA VAL A 170 -34.86 -26.84 3.19
C VAL A 170 -35.82 -27.41 2.14
N PRO A 171 -36.94 -28.08 2.52
CA PRO A 171 -37.88 -28.61 1.53
C PRO A 171 -38.51 -27.51 0.66
N SER A 172 -39.04 -26.47 1.31
CA SER A 172 -39.59 -25.25 0.70
C SER A 172 -39.04 -24.01 1.39
N ILE A 173 -39.01 -22.88 0.67
CA ILE A 173 -38.65 -21.58 1.26
C ILE A 173 -39.63 -21.15 2.38
N ILE A 174 -40.88 -21.63 2.32
CA ILE A 174 -41.93 -21.29 3.30
C ILE A 174 -41.63 -21.92 4.66
N ASP A 175 -40.90 -23.05 4.68
CA ASP A 175 -40.52 -23.74 5.91
C ASP A 175 -39.39 -23.01 6.67
N LEU A 176 -38.73 -22.05 6.02
CA LEU A 176 -37.62 -21.30 6.60
C LEU A 176 -38.11 -19.96 7.17
N ASP A 177 -37.81 -19.72 8.44
CA ASP A 177 -37.95 -18.39 9.02
C ASP A 177 -36.84 -17.46 8.51
N VAL A 178 -37.14 -16.77 7.41
CA VAL A 178 -36.24 -15.80 6.77
C VAL A 178 -35.83 -14.68 7.73
N ASN A 179 -36.72 -14.23 8.61
CA ASN A 179 -36.44 -13.11 9.51
C ASN A 179 -35.42 -13.49 10.58
N THR A 180 -35.59 -14.67 11.19
CA THR A 180 -34.65 -15.19 12.19
C THR A 180 -33.31 -15.54 11.55
N THR A 181 -33.34 -16.09 10.33
CA THR A 181 -32.11 -16.43 9.59
C THR A 181 -31.32 -15.16 9.24
N ALA A 182 -31.99 -14.12 8.73
CA ALA A 182 -31.36 -12.85 8.38
C ALA A 182 -30.70 -12.11 9.56
N LEU A 183 -31.08 -12.40 10.81
CA LEU A 183 -30.42 -11.88 12.02
C LEU A 183 -29.08 -12.55 12.31
N LYS A 184 -28.83 -13.75 11.76
CA LYS A 184 -27.59 -14.52 11.90
C LYS A 184 -26.72 -14.50 10.63
N THR A 185 -27.15 -13.73 9.64
CA THR A 185 -26.52 -13.63 8.33
C THR A 185 -25.70 -12.34 8.26
N PHE A 186 -24.43 -12.43 7.86
CA PHE A 186 -23.50 -11.30 7.75
C PHE A 186 -23.07 -10.98 6.30
N THR A 187 -23.27 -11.95 5.40
CA THR A 187 -23.10 -11.87 3.94
C THR A 187 -24.27 -12.57 3.27
N ILE A 188 -24.48 -12.38 1.97
CA ILE A 188 -25.56 -13.08 1.26
C ILE A 188 -25.41 -14.61 1.43
N THR A 189 -26.44 -15.26 1.99
CA THR A 189 -26.47 -16.71 2.22
C THR A 189 -27.39 -17.38 1.22
N MET A 190 -26.89 -18.41 0.53
CA MET A 190 -27.66 -19.23 -0.40
C MET A 190 -28.49 -20.29 0.35
N VAL A 191 -29.73 -20.47 -0.08
CA VAL A 191 -30.67 -21.49 0.41
C VAL A 191 -31.04 -22.39 -0.76
N TYR A 192 -30.81 -23.69 -0.62
CA TYR A 192 -31.20 -24.68 -1.62
C TYR A 192 -32.52 -25.32 -1.21
N THR A 193 -33.41 -25.47 -2.19
CA THR A 193 -34.73 -26.05 -1.98
C THR A 193 -34.97 -27.25 -2.89
N GLN A 194 -35.95 -28.08 -2.54
CA GLN A 194 -36.37 -29.21 -3.38
C GLN A 194 -37.44 -28.80 -4.41
N GLU A 195 -37.82 -27.54 -4.43
CA GLU A 195 -38.76 -26.99 -5.40
C GLU A 195 -38.12 -26.97 -6.79
N GLN A 196 -38.85 -27.42 -7.81
CA GLN A 196 -38.37 -27.36 -9.20
C GLN A 196 -38.80 -26.04 -9.85
N LYS A 197 -37.85 -25.37 -10.51
CA LYS A 197 -38.13 -24.28 -11.44
C LYS A 197 -38.73 -24.84 -12.73
N ASP A 198 -39.33 -23.97 -13.55
CA ASP A 198 -39.92 -24.32 -14.85
C ASP A 198 -38.93 -25.01 -15.83
N ASP A 199 -37.62 -24.84 -15.60
CA ASP A 199 -36.53 -25.46 -16.37
C ASP A 199 -36.04 -26.81 -15.79
N GLY A 200 -36.74 -27.36 -14.78
CA GLY A 200 -36.40 -28.64 -14.13
C GLY A 200 -35.20 -28.60 -13.18
N SER A 201 -34.56 -27.44 -13.01
CA SER A 201 -33.51 -27.22 -12.00
C SER A 201 -34.09 -26.95 -10.61
N MET A 202 -33.34 -27.30 -9.56
CA MET A 202 -33.75 -27.01 -8.17
C MET A 202 -33.71 -25.50 -7.91
N ALA A 203 -34.71 -24.98 -7.21
CA ALA A 203 -34.79 -23.58 -6.86
C ALA A 203 -33.77 -23.21 -5.78
N THR A 204 -33.10 -22.09 -6.00
CA THR A 204 -32.11 -21.51 -5.09
C THR A 204 -32.57 -20.09 -4.77
N TYR A 205 -32.50 -19.75 -3.49
CA TYR A 205 -32.90 -18.46 -2.94
C TYR A 205 -31.73 -17.80 -2.21
N HIS A 206 -31.78 -16.48 -2.04
CA HIS A 206 -30.72 -15.72 -1.40
C HIS A 206 -31.25 -14.89 -0.24
N ILE A 207 -30.72 -15.13 0.95
CA ILE A 207 -31.01 -14.34 2.15
C ILE A 207 -30.00 -13.21 2.23
N LEU A 208 -30.53 -11.98 2.18
CA LEU A 208 -29.78 -10.75 2.32
C LEU A 208 -29.64 -10.39 3.80
N PRO A 209 -28.42 -10.09 4.29
CA PRO A 209 -28.23 -9.63 5.65
C PRO A 209 -28.91 -8.28 5.87
N LYS A 210 -29.34 -8.02 7.10
CA LYS A 210 -29.79 -6.68 7.51
C LYS A 210 -28.62 -5.71 7.57
N SER A 211 -28.88 -4.42 7.39
CA SER A 211 -27.89 -3.35 7.46
C SER A 211 -26.93 -3.43 8.64
N CYS A 212 -27.45 -3.72 9.83
CA CYS A 212 -26.67 -3.79 11.07
C CYS A 212 -25.73 -5.02 11.19
N PHE A 213 -25.84 -5.99 10.29
CA PHE A 213 -24.99 -7.20 10.27
C PHE A 213 -24.15 -7.30 9.00
N SER A 214 -24.51 -6.58 7.93
CA SER A 214 -23.82 -6.65 6.64
C SER A 214 -22.39 -6.11 6.71
N LEU A 215 -21.42 -6.98 6.41
CA LEU A 215 -20.01 -6.59 6.34
C LEU A 215 -19.73 -5.64 5.16
N LYS A 216 -20.49 -5.74 4.06
CA LYS A 216 -20.35 -4.84 2.91
C LYS A 216 -20.89 -3.45 3.18
N VAL A 217 -22.00 -3.33 3.90
CA VAL A 217 -22.47 -2.02 4.38
C VAL A 217 -21.39 -1.37 5.26
N MET A 218 -20.76 -2.14 6.14
CA MET A 218 -19.67 -1.65 7.00
C MET A 218 -18.45 -1.15 6.25
N GLN A 219 -18.19 -1.61 5.02
CA GLN A 219 -17.13 -1.07 4.17
C GLN A 219 -17.43 0.36 3.68
N GLU A 220 -18.72 0.71 3.50
CA GLU A 220 -19.18 2.00 2.96
C GLU A 220 -19.54 3.04 4.04
N ILE A 221 -19.87 2.60 5.26
CA ILE A 221 -20.15 3.51 6.39
C ILE A 221 -18.99 4.49 6.68
N PRO A 222 -17.70 4.08 6.72
CA PRO A 222 -16.57 4.97 6.98
C PRO A 222 -16.54 6.22 6.10
N ILE A 223 -16.75 6.08 4.79
CA ILE A 223 -16.71 7.21 3.86
C ILE A 223 -17.90 8.16 4.07
N LEU A 224 -19.07 7.63 4.43
CA LEU A 224 -20.24 8.44 4.77
C LEU A 224 -20.01 9.24 6.06
N VAL A 225 -19.42 8.63 7.10
CA VAL A 225 -19.07 9.35 8.35
C VAL A 225 -18.04 10.46 8.07
N VAL A 226 -17.04 10.21 7.22
CA VAL A 226 -16.10 11.26 6.79
C VAL A 226 -16.84 12.43 6.14
N LEU A 227 -17.77 12.15 5.22
CA LEU A 227 -18.56 13.20 4.56
C LEU A 227 -19.39 14.01 5.57
N MET A 228 -20.08 13.34 6.50
CA MET A 228 -20.84 14.03 7.55
C MET A 228 -19.93 14.92 8.40
N TYR A 229 -18.72 14.47 8.72
CA TYR A 229 -17.75 15.26 9.46
C TYR A 229 -17.23 16.46 8.67
N GLN A 230 -16.98 16.30 7.37
CA GLN A 230 -16.56 17.40 6.49
C GLN A 230 -17.63 18.49 6.39
N LEU A 231 -18.90 18.13 6.39
CA LEU A 231 -20.02 19.08 6.25
C LEU A 231 -20.43 19.71 7.59
N PHE A 232 -20.43 18.93 8.68
CA PHE A 232 -21.07 19.32 9.94
C PHE A 232 -20.15 19.23 11.16
N LYS A 233 -18.83 19.42 10.96
CA LYS A 233 -17.78 19.31 11.98
C LYS A 233 -18.16 19.79 13.38
N GLN A 234 -18.73 21.01 13.49
CA GLN A 234 -19.08 21.60 14.79
C GLN A 234 -20.15 20.83 15.56
N HIS A 235 -21.08 20.18 14.85
CA HIS A 235 -22.21 19.47 15.46
C HIS A 235 -21.85 18.04 15.87
N ILE A 236 -20.95 17.38 15.13
CA ILE A 236 -20.69 15.94 15.29
C ILE A 236 -19.31 15.61 15.86
N HIS A 237 -18.52 16.62 16.27
CA HIS A 237 -17.18 16.43 16.81
C HIS A 237 -17.17 15.47 18.00
N GLN A 238 -18.12 15.64 18.92
CA GLN A 238 -18.23 14.78 20.10
C GLN A 238 -18.64 13.36 19.73
N ASP A 239 -19.63 13.18 18.84
CA ASP A 239 -20.07 11.86 18.39
C ASP A 239 -18.93 11.06 17.74
N VAL A 240 -18.11 11.71 16.91
CA VAL A 240 -16.96 11.06 16.26
C VAL A 240 -15.87 10.70 17.27
N SER A 241 -15.67 11.49 18.32
CA SER A 241 -14.72 11.15 19.38
C SER A 241 -15.08 9.82 20.07
N GLU A 242 -16.37 9.53 20.24
CA GLU A 242 -16.85 8.28 20.85
C GLU A 242 -16.66 7.06 19.95
N PHE A 243 -16.46 7.24 18.63
CA PHE A 243 -16.17 6.12 17.73
C PHE A 243 -14.75 5.59 17.87
N ILE A 244 -13.79 6.43 18.25
CA ILE A 244 -12.37 6.06 18.24
C ILE A 244 -12.10 4.79 19.06
N PRO A 245 -12.54 4.68 20.33
CA PRO A 245 -12.31 3.46 21.11
C PRO A 245 -12.94 2.21 20.48
N ILE A 246 -14.17 2.34 19.97
CA ILE A 246 -14.94 1.23 19.38
C ILE A 246 -14.24 0.73 18.11
N ILE A 247 -13.72 1.66 17.29
CA ILE A 247 -12.98 1.34 16.08
C ILE A 247 -11.65 0.67 16.39
N MET A 248 -10.93 1.13 17.42
CA MET A 248 -9.67 0.51 17.83
C MET A 248 -9.87 -0.95 18.23
N GLU A 249 -10.94 -1.24 18.96
CA GLU A 249 -11.31 -2.61 19.31
C GLU A 249 -11.73 -3.41 18.07
N PHE A 250 -12.57 -2.84 17.19
CA PHE A 250 -13.02 -3.50 15.94
C PHE A 250 -11.85 -3.89 15.02
N ILE A 251 -10.84 -3.04 14.86
CA ILE A 251 -9.65 -3.33 14.02
C ILE A 251 -8.82 -4.49 14.60
N ASN A 252 -8.89 -4.74 15.91
CA ASN A 252 -8.15 -5.81 16.58
C ASN A 252 -8.88 -7.15 16.62
N LEU A 253 -10.16 -7.16 16.24
CA LEU A 253 -10.95 -8.38 16.15
C LEU A 253 -10.36 -9.34 15.12
N LYS A 254 -10.34 -10.63 15.44
CA LYS A 254 -9.90 -11.70 14.55
C LYS A 254 -10.61 -13.01 14.87
N PRO A 255 -10.81 -13.89 13.88
CA PRO A 255 -11.29 -15.25 14.15
C PRO A 255 -10.28 -16.00 15.02
N SER A 256 -10.80 -16.91 15.84
CA SER A 256 -9.95 -17.82 16.64
C SER A 256 -9.18 -18.78 15.72
N GLU A 257 -8.02 -19.24 16.19
CA GLU A 257 -7.20 -20.20 15.44
C GLU A 257 -7.90 -21.56 15.24
N ALA A 258 -8.87 -21.89 16.10
CA ALA A 258 -9.72 -23.07 15.94
C ALA A 258 -10.71 -22.90 14.78
N GLN A 259 -11.36 -21.73 14.67
CA GLN A 259 -12.28 -21.42 13.57
C GLN A 259 -11.56 -21.40 12.22
N LYS A 260 -10.37 -20.78 12.14
CA LYS A 260 -9.58 -20.73 10.90
C LYS A 260 -9.17 -22.11 10.37
N LYS A 261 -8.97 -23.09 11.27
CA LYS A 261 -8.59 -24.46 10.89
C LYS A 261 -9.81 -25.32 10.51
N ASN A 262 -11.02 -24.82 10.73
CA ASN A 262 -12.21 -25.57 10.41
C ASN A 262 -12.36 -25.67 8.87
N PRO A 263 -12.58 -26.87 8.30
CA PRO A 263 -12.79 -27.02 6.86
C PRO A 263 -14.00 -26.25 6.32
N GLY A 264 -14.98 -25.91 7.16
CA GLY A 264 -16.12 -25.07 6.82
C GLY A 264 -15.90 -23.57 7.03
N PHE A 265 -14.66 -23.12 7.24
CA PHE A 265 -14.36 -21.69 7.38
C PHE A 265 -14.66 -20.96 6.07
N ASN A 266 -15.63 -20.04 6.12
CA ASN A 266 -16.01 -19.27 4.94
C ASN A 266 -14.99 -18.15 4.68
N GLN A 267 -14.16 -18.38 3.66
CA GLN A 267 -13.10 -17.44 3.28
C GLN A 267 -13.65 -16.12 2.73
N ASP A 268 -14.83 -16.12 2.09
CA ASP A 268 -15.43 -14.91 1.53
C ASP A 268 -15.92 -13.97 2.64
N ILE A 269 -16.57 -14.51 3.69
CA ILE A 269 -16.94 -13.75 4.89
C ILE A 269 -15.69 -13.13 5.52
N PHE A 270 -14.60 -13.89 5.61
CA PHE A 270 -13.35 -13.39 6.15
C PHE A 270 -12.72 -12.28 5.31
N ILE A 271 -12.79 -12.39 3.98
CA ILE A 271 -12.35 -11.32 3.08
C ILE A 271 -13.19 -10.06 3.27
N ASP A 272 -14.52 -10.18 3.33
CA ASP A 272 -15.42 -9.03 3.53
C ASP A 272 -15.23 -8.37 4.90
N PHE A 273 -14.97 -9.17 5.93
CA PHE A 273 -14.65 -8.69 7.28
C PHE A 273 -13.34 -7.90 7.31
N MET A 274 -12.27 -8.46 6.73
CA MET A 274 -10.97 -7.79 6.63
C MET A 274 -11.07 -6.51 5.80
N ALA A 275 -11.85 -6.52 4.71
CA ALA A 275 -12.09 -5.33 3.91
C ALA A 275 -12.79 -4.23 4.71
N ALA A 276 -13.78 -4.59 5.55
CA ALA A 276 -14.42 -3.65 6.47
C ALA A 276 -13.40 -3.06 7.45
N GLN A 277 -12.55 -3.88 8.08
CA GLN A 277 -11.51 -3.39 8.99
C GLN A 277 -10.52 -2.43 8.30
N VAL A 278 -10.09 -2.71 7.07
CA VAL A 278 -9.19 -1.83 6.30
C VAL A 278 -9.88 -0.50 5.92
N LYS A 279 -11.18 -0.52 5.60
CA LYS A 279 -11.95 0.70 5.36
C LYS A 279 -12.14 1.51 6.65
N THR A 280 -12.37 0.87 7.79
CA THR A 280 -12.43 1.53 9.09
C THR A 280 -11.06 2.13 9.48
N LEU A 281 -9.96 1.42 9.22
CA LEU A 281 -8.60 1.96 9.39
C LEU A 281 -8.37 3.21 8.53
N SER A 282 -8.91 3.23 7.31
CA SER A 282 -8.83 4.40 6.42
C SER A 282 -9.58 5.61 6.98
N PHE A 283 -10.72 5.39 7.63
CA PHE A 283 -11.41 6.45 8.40
C PHE A 283 -10.56 6.92 9.59
N LEU A 284 -9.95 6.00 10.33
CA LEU A 284 -9.07 6.36 11.44
C LEU A 284 -7.90 7.23 10.96
N ALA A 285 -7.31 6.89 9.81
CA ALA A 285 -6.26 7.66 9.17
C ALA A 285 -6.67 9.10 8.81
N TYR A 286 -7.95 9.33 8.49
CA TYR A 286 -8.48 10.68 8.26
C TYR A 286 -8.59 11.47 9.57
N VAL A 287 -9.09 10.87 10.65
CA VAL A 287 -9.35 11.57 11.92
C VAL A 287 -8.12 11.69 12.83
N ILE A 288 -7.03 10.97 12.56
CA ILE A 288 -5.84 10.90 13.43
C ILE A 288 -5.23 12.26 13.76
N LYS A 289 -5.17 13.17 12.78
CA LYS A 289 -4.63 14.53 12.98
C LYS A 289 -5.56 15.44 13.76
N ILE A 290 -6.84 15.08 13.86
CA ILE A 290 -7.89 15.85 14.50
C ILE A 290 -7.96 15.50 15.99
N TYR A 291 -7.94 14.22 16.32
CA TYR A 291 -8.07 13.71 17.69
C TYR A 291 -6.75 13.09 18.19
N GLN A 292 -5.65 13.85 18.05
CA GLN A 292 -4.29 13.36 18.32
C GLN A 292 -4.16 12.73 19.72
N GLU A 293 -4.57 13.46 20.76
CA GLU A 293 -4.48 13.00 22.15
C GLU A 293 -5.29 11.74 22.42
N LEU A 294 -6.48 11.62 21.81
CA LEU A 294 -7.34 10.45 22.02
C LEU A 294 -6.77 9.23 21.29
N VAL A 295 -6.30 9.39 20.06
CA VAL A 295 -5.68 8.28 19.31
C VAL A 295 -4.37 7.84 19.95
N GLU A 296 -3.58 8.77 20.50
CA GLU A 296 -2.34 8.45 21.20
C GLU A 296 -2.57 7.52 22.40
N ARG A 297 -3.68 7.70 23.15
CA ARG A 297 -4.05 6.80 24.27
C ARG A 297 -4.29 5.35 23.83
N TYR A 298 -4.72 5.13 22.60
CA TYR A 298 -4.98 3.79 22.03
C TYR A 298 -3.91 3.37 21.01
N SER A 299 -2.76 4.04 20.99
CA SER A 299 -1.72 3.82 19.98
C SER A 299 -1.16 2.40 19.97
N ASP A 300 -1.00 1.76 21.14
CA ASP A 300 -0.51 0.37 21.22
C ASP A 300 -1.51 -0.61 20.58
N SER A 301 -2.81 -0.42 20.84
CA SER A 301 -3.89 -1.18 20.21
C SER A 301 -3.94 -0.94 18.70
N LEU A 302 -3.71 0.30 18.24
CA LEU A 302 -3.63 0.62 16.82
C LEU A 302 -2.50 -0.13 16.11
N VAL A 303 -1.29 -0.11 16.68
CA VAL A 303 -0.14 -0.81 16.12
C VAL A 303 -0.41 -2.31 16.05
N GLN A 304 -0.92 -2.91 17.12
CA GLN A 304 -1.31 -4.32 17.15
C GLN A 304 -2.36 -4.65 16.07
N GLY A 305 -3.38 -3.80 15.92
CA GLY A 305 -4.41 -3.95 14.91
C GLY A 305 -3.86 -3.89 13.48
N MET A 306 -2.97 -2.93 13.20
CA MET A 306 -2.30 -2.83 11.91
C MET A 306 -1.42 -4.05 11.59
N MET A 307 -0.70 -4.58 12.59
CA MET A 307 0.09 -5.81 12.41
C MET A 307 -0.82 -7.02 12.18
N ASN A 308 -1.90 -7.18 12.96
CA ASN A 308 -2.90 -8.24 12.74
C ASN A 308 -3.46 -8.20 11.32
N LEU A 309 -3.77 -7.01 10.80
CA LEU A 309 -4.24 -6.85 9.42
C LEU A 309 -3.19 -7.29 8.39
N LEU A 310 -1.92 -6.92 8.57
CA LEU A 310 -0.83 -7.35 7.67
C LEU A 310 -0.63 -8.87 7.66
N TYR A 311 -0.63 -9.49 8.84
CA TYR A 311 -0.46 -10.93 9.00
C TYR A 311 -1.60 -11.74 8.38
N ASN A 312 -2.83 -11.27 8.56
CA ASN A 312 -4.02 -12.01 8.18
C ASN A 312 -4.55 -11.64 6.78
N CYS A 313 -3.98 -10.62 6.12
CA CYS A 313 -4.42 -10.18 4.79
C CYS A 313 -4.19 -11.30 3.73
N PRO A 314 -5.27 -11.86 3.14
CA PRO A 314 -5.18 -12.93 2.16
C PRO A 314 -4.35 -12.54 0.93
N PRO A 315 -3.48 -13.43 0.43
CA PRO A 315 -2.64 -13.14 -0.74
C PRO A 315 -3.42 -13.01 -2.05
N SER A 316 -4.68 -13.46 -2.09
CA SER A 316 -5.55 -13.40 -3.27
C SER A 316 -6.11 -12.00 -3.54
N VAL A 317 -6.20 -11.11 -2.54
CA VAL A 317 -6.90 -9.82 -2.64
C VAL A 317 -5.92 -8.64 -2.63
N THR A 318 -5.30 -8.38 -3.78
CA THR A 318 -4.28 -7.33 -3.93
C THR A 318 -4.76 -5.94 -3.51
N ASN A 319 -6.01 -5.58 -3.86
CA ASN A 319 -6.53 -4.24 -3.60
C ASN A 319 -6.66 -3.93 -2.10
N MET A 320 -6.93 -4.93 -1.26
CA MET A 320 -7.07 -4.72 0.18
C MET A 320 -5.74 -4.30 0.82
N ARG A 321 -4.64 -4.95 0.45
CA ARG A 321 -3.30 -4.58 0.95
C ARG A 321 -2.86 -3.20 0.43
N LYS A 322 -3.26 -2.83 -0.79
CA LYS A 322 -3.05 -1.48 -1.32
C LYS A 322 -3.75 -0.41 -0.46
N GLU A 323 -5.04 -0.60 -0.20
CA GLU A 323 -5.85 0.31 0.64
C GLU A 323 -5.28 0.41 2.06
N PHE A 324 -4.83 -0.72 2.63
CA PHE A 324 -4.12 -0.74 3.90
C PHE A 324 -2.90 0.17 3.88
N PHE A 325 -2.02 0.08 2.88
CA PHE A 325 -0.82 0.91 2.82
C PHE A 325 -1.12 2.40 2.62
N ILE A 326 -2.20 2.73 1.90
CA ILE A 326 -2.67 4.11 1.78
C ILE A 326 -3.05 4.65 3.17
N ALA A 327 -3.85 3.90 3.94
CA ALA A 327 -4.21 4.26 5.31
C ALA A 327 -2.98 4.32 6.24
N ALA A 328 -2.10 3.32 6.18
CA ALA A 328 -0.90 3.22 6.99
C ALA A 328 0.03 4.42 6.76
N ARG A 329 0.26 4.85 5.52
CA ARG A 329 1.08 6.04 5.22
C ARG A 329 0.53 7.30 5.91
N HIS A 330 -0.79 7.47 5.93
CA HIS A 330 -1.42 8.61 6.60
C HIS A 330 -1.31 8.51 8.12
N ILE A 331 -1.48 7.32 8.70
CA ILE A 331 -1.31 7.06 10.14
C ILE A 331 0.14 7.33 10.57
N LEU A 332 1.10 6.77 9.85
CA LEU A 332 2.54 6.94 10.10
C LEU A 332 3.01 8.38 9.86
N SER A 333 2.21 9.22 9.21
CA SER A 333 2.49 10.65 9.12
C SER A 333 2.30 11.37 10.47
N ALA A 334 1.53 10.83 11.41
CA ALA A 334 1.35 11.40 12.76
C ALA A 334 2.58 11.10 13.64
N GLN A 335 3.25 12.15 14.12
CA GLN A 335 4.55 12.02 14.79
C GLN A 335 4.49 11.22 16.09
N GLN A 336 3.42 11.37 16.87
CA GLN A 336 3.25 10.76 18.19
C GLN A 336 3.12 9.23 18.14
N ILE A 337 2.65 8.68 17.01
CA ILE A 337 2.41 7.25 16.85
C ILE A 337 3.66 6.51 16.38
N ARG A 338 4.58 7.18 15.67
CA ARG A 338 5.76 6.54 15.05
C ARG A 338 6.64 5.77 16.04
N PRO A 339 6.96 6.30 17.25
CA PRO A 339 7.79 5.57 18.21
C PRO A 339 7.20 4.22 18.64
N LYS A 340 5.86 4.09 18.63
CA LYS A 340 5.16 2.84 18.99
C LYS A 340 5.40 1.70 18.01
N PHE A 341 5.85 2.00 16.79
CA PHE A 341 6.21 0.98 15.80
C PHE A 341 7.60 0.37 16.02
N LEU A 342 8.40 0.85 16.97
CA LEU A 342 9.76 0.34 17.20
C LEU A 342 9.78 -1.15 17.53
N ASP A 343 8.82 -1.63 18.31
CA ASP A 343 8.79 -3.03 18.75
C ASP A 343 8.46 -3.98 17.60
N VAL A 344 7.58 -3.55 16.69
CA VAL A 344 7.13 -4.34 15.53
C VAL A 344 7.94 -4.08 14.25
N LEU A 345 8.92 -3.17 14.30
CA LEU A 345 9.70 -2.75 13.12
C LEU A 345 10.42 -3.93 12.44
N ASP A 346 10.85 -4.91 13.24
CA ASP A 346 11.57 -6.08 12.74
C ASP A 346 10.67 -6.99 11.89
N GLU A 347 9.40 -7.09 12.28
CA GLU A 347 8.37 -7.80 11.54
C GLU A 347 8.01 -7.04 10.25
N LEU A 348 7.94 -5.70 10.31
CA LEU A 348 7.70 -4.84 9.15
C LEU A 348 8.84 -4.88 8.12
N MET A 349 10.08 -5.14 8.55
CA MET A 349 11.23 -5.33 7.66
C MET A 349 11.25 -6.70 6.98
N ASN A 350 10.38 -7.63 7.38
CA ASN A 350 10.22 -8.90 6.70
C ASN A 350 9.30 -8.74 5.47
N GLU A 351 9.85 -8.98 4.28
CA GLU A 351 9.13 -8.82 3.01
C GLU A 351 7.89 -9.74 2.92
N ASP A 352 7.96 -10.94 3.50
CA ASP A 352 6.87 -11.92 3.49
C ASP A 352 5.66 -11.43 4.30
N ILE A 353 5.90 -10.68 5.38
CA ILE A 353 4.84 -10.10 6.22
C ILE A 353 4.34 -8.80 5.59
N LEU A 354 5.27 -7.92 5.22
CA LEU A 354 4.96 -6.59 4.70
C LEU A 354 4.15 -6.66 3.40
N ILE A 355 4.57 -7.48 2.45
CA ILE A 355 4.00 -7.53 1.09
C ILE A 355 3.15 -8.78 0.88
N GLY A 356 3.48 -9.89 1.54
CA GLY A 356 2.80 -11.17 1.36
C GLY A 356 3.40 -12.01 0.23
N GLN A 357 2.90 -13.24 0.12
CA GLN A 357 3.39 -14.24 -0.85
C GLN A 357 2.72 -14.16 -2.24
N GLY A 358 1.77 -13.24 -2.44
CA GLY A 358 1.04 -13.11 -3.70
C GLY A 358 1.90 -12.49 -4.81
N TYR A 359 2.06 -13.18 -5.94
CA TYR A 359 2.93 -12.70 -7.03
C TYR A 359 2.50 -11.35 -7.61
N THR A 360 1.21 -11.19 -7.95
CA THR A 360 0.64 -9.94 -8.50
C THR A 360 0.66 -8.79 -7.50
N VAL A 361 0.47 -9.12 -6.22
CA VAL A 361 0.59 -8.17 -5.09
C VAL A 361 2.01 -7.65 -4.99
N ARG A 362 2.98 -8.57 -5.07
CA ARG A 362 4.40 -8.26 -4.89
C ARG A 362 4.93 -7.32 -5.96
N ASP A 363 4.53 -7.49 -7.21
CA ASP A 363 5.03 -6.62 -8.27
C ASP A 363 4.48 -5.19 -8.18
N SER A 364 3.18 -5.05 -7.90
CA SER A 364 2.51 -3.74 -7.85
C SER A 364 2.69 -2.97 -6.54
N LEU A 365 2.80 -3.64 -5.39
CA LEU A 365 2.82 -2.99 -4.07
C LEU A 365 4.21 -2.71 -3.51
N ARG A 366 5.26 -3.37 -3.99
CA ARG A 366 6.64 -3.16 -3.53
C ARG A 366 7.03 -1.67 -3.44
N PRO A 367 6.79 -0.83 -4.46
CA PRO A 367 7.13 0.60 -4.36
C PRO A 367 6.40 1.34 -3.23
N LEU A 368 5.11 1.05 -3.04
CA LEU A 368 4.30 1.69 -2.00
C LEU A 368 4.69 1.21 -0.59
N ALA A 369 4.90 -0.09 -0.42
CA ALA A 369 5.29 -0.70 0.85
C ALA A 369 6.68 -0.22 1.29
N TYR A 370 7.68 -0.30 0.40
CA TYR A 370 9.04 0.10 0.73
C TYR A 370 9.18 1.60 0.97
N SER A 371 8.45 2.43 0.23
CA SER A 371 8.46 3.88 0.49
C SER A 371 7.82 4.23 1.84
N THR A 372 6.72 3.57 2.19
CA THR A 372 6.06 3.76 3.50
C THR A 372 6.96 3.31 4.65
N LEU A 373 7.61 2.15 4.53
CA LEU A 373 8.56 1.66 5.54
C LEU A 373 9.82 2.55 5.63
N ALA A 374 10.29 3.08 4.49
CA ALA A 374 11.46 3.95 4.45
C ALA A 374 11.18 5.27 5.15
N ASP A 375 10.00 5.84 4.92
CA ASP A 375 9.53 7.03 5.62
C ASP A 375 9.48 6.78 7.13
N LEU A 376 8.89 5.67 7.58
CA LEU A 376 8.87 5.32 9.01
C LEU A 376 10.29 5.20 9.59
N THR A 377 11.13 4.36 8.97
CA THR A 377 12.51 4.10 9.40
C THR A 377 13.33 5.39 9.46
N HIS A 378 13.15 6.28 8.48
CA HIS A 378 13.82 7.57 8.47
C HIS A 378 13.40 8.41 9.68
N HIS A 379 12.12 8.48 10.01
CA HIS A 379 11.64 9.34 11.09
C HIS A 379 12.03 8.82 12.47
N ILE A 380 12.05 7.51 12.69
CA ILE A 380 12.42 6.90 13.98
C ILE A 380 13.92 6.58 14.11
N ARG A 381 14.74 6.96 13.12
CA ARG A 381 16.18 6.63 13.05
C ARG A 381 16.98 6.99 14.31
N GLY A 382 16.55 8.03 15.04
CA GLY A 382 17.17 8.46 16.29
C GLY A 382 17.06 7.43 17.42
N GLU A 383 16.01 6.61 17.41
CA GLU A 383 15.66 5.67 18.48
C GLU A 383 16.04 4.21 18.15
N LEU A 384 16.47 3.94 16.91
CA LEU A 384 16.82 2.58 16.48
C LEU A 384 18.01 1.99 17.26
N SER A 385 17.97 0.71 17.58
CA SER A 385 19.17 -0.01 18.05
C SER A 385 20.11 -0.31 16.87
N LEU A 386 21.40 -0.59 17.14
CA LEU A 386 22.32 -1.01 16.06
C LEU A 386 21.86 -2.29 15.34
N ALA A 387 21.22 -3.22 16.05
CA ALA A 387 20.66 -4.43 15.44
C ALA A 387 19.54 -4.11 14.45
N LYS A 388 18.64 -3.18 14.81
CA LYS A 388 17.58 -2.68 13.91
C LYS A 388 18.16 -1.93 12.72
N ILE A 389 19.21 -1.14 12.91
CA ILE A 389 19.92 -0.47 11.81
C ILE A 389 20.59 -1.50 10.87
N ALA A 390 21.20 -2.55 11.42
CA ALA A 390 21.81 -3.62 10.61
C ALA A 390 20.79 -4.30 9.69
N ARG A 391 19.61 -4.64 10.23
CA ARG A 391 18.49 -5.18 9.43
C ARG A 391 18.00 -4.19 8.38
N ALA A 392 17.89 -2.90 8.72
CA ALA A 392 17.51 -1.88 7.76
C ALA A 392 18.54 -1.78 6.62
N ILE A 393 19.84 -1.86 6.93
CA ILE A 393 20.91 -1.84 5.92
C ILE A 393 20.79 -3.05 4.98
N ASP A 394 20.48 -4.24 5.51
CA ASP A 394 20.28 -5.44 4.69
C ASP A 394 19.09 -5.29 3.74
N VAL A 395 17.92 -4.89 4.25
CA VAL A 395 16.69 -4.74 3.44
C VAL A 395 16.86 -3.66 2.37
N TYR A 396 17.30 -2.45 2.75
CA TYR A 396 17.47 -1.36 1.79
C TYR A 396 18.69 -1.54 0.89
N GLY A 397 19.68 -2.33 1.32
CA GLY A 397 20.78 -2.79 0.49
C GLY A 397 20.30 -3.72 -0.62
N ARG A 398 19.45 -4.70 -0.31
CA ARG A 398 18.80 -5.55 -1.32
C ARG A 398 17.94 -4.73 -2.28
N ASN A 399 17.13 -3.80 -1.76
CA ASN A 399 16.29 -2.93 -2.59
C ASN A 399 17.08 -2.01 -3.53
N LEU A 400 18.29 -1.58 -3.15
CA LEU A 400 19.18 -0.77 -4.00
C LEU A 400 19.66 -1.52 -5.25
N HIS A 401 19.83 -2.84 -5.13
CA HIS A 401 20.38 -3.72 -6.16
C HIS A 401 19.33 -4.54 -6.90
N ASP A 402 18.05 -4.40 -6.54
CA ASP A 402 16.95 -5.08 -7.21
C ASP A 402 16.50 -4.31 -8.47
N ASP A 403 16.87 -4.82 -9.64
CA ASP A 403 16.51 -4.25 -10.95
C ASP A 403 15.02 -4.38 -11.30
N THR A 404 14.26 -5.19 -10.56
CA THR A 404 12.80 -5.28 -10.73
C THR A 404 12.05 -4.14 -10.04
N LEU A 405 12.73 -3.36 -9.18
CA LEU A 405 12.16 -2.17 -8.55
C LEU A 405 12.35 -0.92 -9.41
N PRO A 406 11.42 0.05 -9.37
CA PRO A 406 11.61 1.35 -10.00
C PRO A 406 12.85 2.07 -9.46
N PHE A 407 13.57 2.77 -10.35
CA PHE A 407 14.79 3.49 -9.98
C PHE A 407 14.59 4.53 -8.87
N SER A 408 13.40 5.14 -8.79
CA SER A 408 13.03 6.05 -7.71
C SER A 408 13.11 5.39 -6.33
N ILE A 409 12.74 4.11 -6.22
CA ILE A 409 12.81 3.31 -4.99
C ILE A 409 14.25 2.91 -4.68
N GLN A 410 15.05 2.55 -5.68
CA GLN A 410 16.49 2.30 -5.51
C GLN A 410 17.20 3.56 -4.96
N HIS A 411 16.93 4.72 -5.57
CA HIS A 411 17.49 6.00 -5.15
C HIS A 411 17.03 6.42 -3.74
N MET A 412 15.76 6.22 -3.41
CA MET A 412 15.23 6.42 -2.06
C MET A 412 15.93 5.52 -1.03
N SER A 413 16.12 4.24 -1.36
CA SER A 413 16.82 3.27 -0.50
C SER A 413 18.26 3.70 -0.23
N LEU A 414 18.99 4.15 -1.26
CA LEU A 414 20.32 4.75 -1.09
C LEU A 414 20.29 5.94 -0.12
N ARG A 415 19.37 6.89 -0.31
CA ARG A 415 19.26 8.06 0.58
C ARG A 415 18.99 7.65 2.02
N LEU A 416 18.17 6.64 2.25
CA LEU A 416 17.93 6.12 3.60
C LEU A 416 19.19 5.49 4.21
N LEU A 417 19.90 4.64 3.47
CA LEU A 417 21.17 4.05 3.92
C LEU A 417 22.17 5.13 4.35
N LEU A 418 22.31 6.19 3.56
CA LEU A 418 23.19 7.32 3.89
C LEU A 418 22.75 8.10 5.14
N ASN A 419 21.46 8.20 5.41
CA ASN A 419 20.97 8.79 6.65
C ASN A 419 21.22 7.88 7.87
N LEU A 420 21.19 6.56 7.69
CA LEU A 420 21.49 5.60 8.75
C LEU A 420 22.98 5.59 9.11
N VAL A 421 23.88 5.86 8.17
CA VAL A 421 25.33 6.00 8.40
C VAL A 421 25.61 7.04 9.49
N GLU A 422 24.95 8.21 9.41
CA GLU A 422 25.09 9.26 10.42
C GLU A 422 24.60 8.80 11.80
N CYS A 423 23.52 8.00 11.83
CA CYS A 423 22.97 7.40 13.04
C CYS A 423 23.91 6.37 13.67
N VAL A 424 24.61 5.57 12.85
CA VAL A 424 25.63 4.62 13.31
C VAL A 424 26.82 5.37 13.91
N ARG A 425 27.29 6.43 13.23
CA ARG A 425 28.41 7.27 13.69
C ARG A 425 28.13 7.90 15.05
N GLN A 426 26.95 8.48 15.24
CA GLN A 426 26.55 9.10 16.52
C GLN A 426 26.56 8.09 17.67
N ARG A 427 26.05 6.87 17.44
CA ARG A 427 26.04 5.78 18.44
C ARG A 427 27.45 5.27 18.75
N ALA A 428 28.31 5.15 17.74
CA ALA A 428 29.70 4.74 17.93
C ALA A 428 30.47 5.72 18.84
N ILE A 429 30.27 7.03 18.66
CA ILE A 429 30.90 8.06 19.48
C ILE A 429 30.32 8.05 20.91
N ALA A 430 29.01 7.92 21.05
CA ALA A 430 28.36 7.84 22.37
C ALA A 430 28.90 6.65 23.19
N ALA A 431 28.99 5.46 22.57
CA ALA A 431 29.52 4.25 23.20
C ALA A 431 30.99 4.39 23.61
N SER A 432 31.81 5.13 22.85
CA SER A 432 33.21 5.37 23.22
C SER A 432 33.37 6.32 24.41
N THR A 433 32.41 7.22 24.62
CA THR A 433 32.44 8.21 25.71
C THR A 433 32.06 7.58 27.05
N THR A 434 31.09 6.66 27.06
CA THR A 434 30.69 5.92 28.26
C THR A 434 31.77 4.95 28.75
N ILE A 435 32.54 4.32 27.86
CA ILE A 435 33.67 3.46 28.24
C ILE A 435 34.78 4.24 28.96
N CYS A 436 34.90 5.55 28.72
CA CYS A 436 35.89 6.41 29.39
C CYS A 436 35.39 7.04 30.70
N GLY A 437 34.11 6.86 31.06
CA GLY A 437 33.47 7.49 32.20
C GLY A 437 32.67 6.51 33.04
N VAL A 438 33.23 6.12 34.18
CA VAL A 438 32.61 5.37 35.29
C VAL A 438 32.46 3.87 35.03
N SER A 439 33.37 3.12 35.67
CA SER A 439 33.16 1.75 36.10
C SER A 439 31.96 1.69 37.05
N GLY A 440 30.81 1.23 36.56
CA GLY A 440 29.61 1.06 37.39
C GLY A 440 28.46 0.44 36.63
N MET A 441 28.37 -0.89 36.76
CA MET A 441 27.21 -1.77 36.65
C MET A 441 25.94 -1.19 35.95
N ASP A 442 25.72 -1.60 34.69
CA ASP A 442 24.40 -2.07 34.20
C ASP A 442 24.56 -2.69 32.80
N HIS A 443 24.51 -4.02 32.75
CA HIS A 443 24.64 -4.83 31.53
C HIS A 443 23.31 -4.99 30.79
N THR A 444 22.79 -3.94 30.14
CA THR A 444 21.68 -4.13 29.17
C THR A 444 21.70 -3.11 28.01
N SER A 445 22.84 -2.94 27.32
CA SER A 445 22.92 -2.62 25.88
C SER A 445 24.39 -2.36 25.50
N GLY A 446 25.24 -3.39 25.60
CA GLY A 446 26.65 -3.30 25.23
C GLY A 446 26.81 -3.18 23.70
N VAL A 447 26.99 -1.96 23.20
CA VAL A 447 27.32 -1.70 21.81
C VAL A 447 28.84 -1.72 21.66
N SER A 448 29.39 -2.74 20.98
CA SER A 448 30.81 -2.74 20.63
C SER A 448 31.10 -1.73 19.50
N PRO A 449 32.12 -0.86 19.65
CA PRO A 449 32.60 0.01 18.56
C PRO A 449 32.92 -0.75 17.27
N GLY A 450 33.36 -2.01 17.38
CA GLY A 450 33.60 -2.90 16.24
C GLY A 450 32.36 -3.16 15.38
N THR A 451 31.17 -3.31 16.00
CA THR A 451 29.91 -3.53 15.27
C THR A 451 29.55 -2.31 14.44
N ALA A 452 29.68 -1.11 14.99
CA ALA A 452 29.37 0.13 14.26
C ALA A 452 30.30 0.31 13.04
N ARG A 453 31.60 0.04 13.21
CA ARG A 453 32.56 0.09 12.10
C ARG A 453 32.26 -0.94 11.01
N HIS A 454 31.86 -2.15 11.40
CA HIS A 454 31.45 -3.19 10.46
C HIS A 454 30.22 -2.77 9.65
N LEU A 455 29.21 -2.15 10.27
CA LEU A 455 28.01 -1.65 9.55
C LEU A 455 28.34 -0.53 8.57
N LEU A 456 29.28 0.36 8.93
CA LEU A 456 29.77 1.40 8.03
C LEU A 456 30.49 0.80 6.82
N LEU A 457 31.34 -0.22 7.02
CA LEU A 457 32.03 -0.93 5.95
C LEU A 457 31.04 -1.69 5.05
N LEU A 458 30.02 -2.33 5.62
CA LEU A 458 28.96 -2.99 4.87
C LEU A 458 28.22 -2.00 3.97
N THR A 459 27.85 -0.84 4.53
CA THR A 459 27.17 0.22 3.75
C THR A 459 28.08 0.76 2.65
N LEU A 460 29.37 0.96 2.93
CA LEU A 460 30.35 1.36 1.92
C LEU A 460 30.40 0.34 0.78
N ARG A 461 30.50 -0.95 1.10
CA ARG A 461 30.53 -2.03 0.11
C ARG A 461 29.28 -2.04 -0.77
N LEU A 462 28.10 -1.84 -0.20
CA LEU A 462 26.85 -1.73 -0.97
C LEU A 462 26.88 -0.55 -1.96
N CYS A 463 27.38 0.62 -1.54
CA CYS A 463 27.55 1.78 -2.42
C CYS A 463 28.55 1.50 -3.55
N VAL A 464 29.71 0.91 -3.25
CA VAL A 464 30.74 0.58 -4.25
C VAL A 464 30.23 -0.46 -5.25
N LEU A 465 29.47 -1.45 -4.79
CA LEU A 465 28.82 -2.41 -5.67
C LEU A 465 27.85 -1.71 -6.64
N LYS A 466 27.12 -0.68 -6.18
CA LYS A 466 26.18 0.05 -7.05
C LYS A 466 26.94 0.94 -8.02
N SER A 467 28.04 1.55 -7.58
CA SER A 467 28.98 2.27 -8.44
C SER A 467 29.50 1.39 -9.57
N ARG A 468 29.87 0.14 -9.28
CA ARG A 468 30.24 -0.84 -10.29
C ARG A 468 29.12 -1.09 -11.30
N VAL A 469 27.89 -1.36 -10.84
CA VAL A 469 26.74 -1.56 -11.73
C VAL A 469 26.49 -0.35 -12.64
N VAL A 470 26.59 0.85 -12.08
CA VAL A 470 26.47 2.11 -12.84
C VAL A 470 27.53 2.18 -13.94
N THR A 471 28.79 1.91 -13.62
CA THR A 471 29.91 2.00 -14.55
C THR A 471 29.90 0.89 -15.62
N GLU A 472 29.59 -0.35 -15.24
CA GLU A 472 29.70 -1.51 -16.14
C GLU A 472 28.46 -1.68 -17.02
N TYR A 473 27.28 -1.21 -16.59
CA TYR A 473 26.02 -1.45 -17.29
C TYR A 473 25.25 -0.17 -17.65
N TYR A 474 24.93 0.69 -16.67
CA TYR A 474 24.03 1.82 -16.94
C TYR A 474 24.68 2.92 -17.79
N LEU A 475 25.94 3.26 -17.51
CA LEU A 475 26.66 4.29 -18.26
C LEU A 475 26.94 3.87 -19.71
N PRO A 476 27.46 2.66 -20.02
CA PRO A 476 27.60 2.20 -21.41
C PRO A 476 26.27 2.10 -22.16
N ALA A 477 25.18 1.68 -21.49
CA ALA A 477 23.86 1.64 -22.09
C ALA A 477 23.35 3.05 -22.45
N LEU A 478 23.62 4.06 -21.60
CA LEU A 478 23.28 5.45 -21.88
C LEU A 478 24.14 6.00 -23.03
N GLU A 479 25.45 5.78 -23.02
CA GLU A 479 26.37 6.20 -24.08
C GLU A 479 25.98 5.62 -25.45
N ALA A 480 25.54 4.36 -25.49
CA ALA A 480 25.06 3.73 -26.73
C ALA A 480 23.81 4.43 -27.33
N THR A 481 23.03 5.15 -26.51
CA THR A 481 21.89 5.96 -26.97
C THR A 481 22.26 7.39 -27.34
N CYS A 482 23.47 7.84 -27.00
CA CYS A 482 23.92 9.20 -27.26
C CYS A 482 24.39 9.40 -28.70
N ILE A 483 24.09 10.57 -29.26
CA ILE A 483 24.65 11.01 -30.54
C ILE A 483 25.99 11.72 -30.24
N PRO A 484 27.11 11.30 -30.85
CA PRO A 484 28.35 12.05 -30.71
C PRO A 484 28.17 13.47 -31.29
N GLU A 485 28.57 14.51 -30.57
CA GLU A 485 28.61 15.87 -31.13
C GLU A 485 29.59 15.88 -32.31
N MET A 486 29.06 15.92 -33.54
CA MET A 486 29.86 16.30 -34.72
C MET A 486 30.03 17.81 -34.65
N THR A 487 31.27 18.26 -34.52
CA THR A 487 31.64 19.67 -34.69
C THR A 487 31.40 20.07 -36.14
N ASP A 488 30.33 20.81 -36.41
CA ASP A 488 30.22 21.61 -37.62
C ASP A 488 31.16 22.81 -37.48
N ASP A 489 32.38 22.66 -37.99
CA ASP A 489 33.14 23.76 -38.59
C ASP A 489 34.17 23.20 -39.59
N GLN A 490 33.92 23.53 -40.86
CA GLN A 490 34.77 23.49 -42.07
C GLN A 490 34.60 22.34 -43.10
N PRO A 491 34.69 22.65 -44.42
CA PRO A 491 33.98 21.94 -45.49
C PRO A 491 34.76 20.82 -46.20
N THR A 492 33.98 19.88 -46.76
CA THR A 492 34.23 18.83 -47.79
C THR A 492 35.66 18.67 -48.36
N THR A 493 36.28 17.48 -48.30
CA THR A 493 36.10 16.45 -49.35
C THR A 493 36.71 15.06 -49.00
N SER A 494 35.95 14.03 -49.39
CA SER A 494 36.32 12.64 -49.72
C SER A 494 36.70 11.63 -48.62
N THR A 495 35.92 10.55 -48.65
CA THR A 495 35.98 9.27 -47.97
C THR A 495 37.28 8.48 -48.24
N LYS A 496 37.86 7.89 -47.18
CA LYS A 496 38.15 6.45 -47.11
C LYS A 496 38.57 5.98 -45.69
N ASP A 497 37.80 5.01 -45.25
CA ASP A 497 38.08 3.89 -44.34
C ASP A 497 38.58 4.08 -42.89
N ARG A 498 37.78 3.44 -42.04
CA ARG A 498 37.95 3.09 -40.62
C ARG A 498 39.32 2.47 -40.32
N SER A 499 39.92 2.89 -39.21
CA SER A 499 40.68 2.03 -38.28
C SER A 499 40.95 2.77 -36.97
N TYR A 500 40.33 2.36 -35.87
CA TYR A 500 40.86 2.61 -34.53
C TYR A 500 40.65 1.38 -33.66
N LYS A 501 41.59 0.42 -33.79
CA LYS A 501 42.11 -0.30 -32.63
C LYS A 501 43.30 0.50 -32.16
N GLN A 502 43.45 0.64 -30.83
CA GLN A 502 44.64 0.20 -30.08
C GLN A 502 44.79 1.04 -28.81
N TRP A 503 44.35 0.48 -27.68
CA TRP A 503 45.06 0.56 -26.39
C TRP A 503 44.55 -0.57 -25.47
N VAL A 504 44.78 -1.81 -25.89
CA VAL A 504 44.90 -2.96 -24.97
C VAL A 504 45.96 -3.89 -25.54
N SER A 505 47.06 -4.05 -24.80
CA SER A 505 47.79 -5.30 -24.51
C SER A 505 49.15 -4.89 -23.91
N SER A 506 49.58 -5.40 -22.77
CA SER A 506 49.90 -6.82 -22.62
C SER A 506 50.02 -7.23 -21.15
N ASN A 507 49.46 -8.37 -20.76
CA ASN A 507 50.31 -9.54 -20.51
C ASN A 507 49.52 -10.86 -20.56
N ALA A 508 50.27 -11.89 -20.95
CA ALA A 508 49.85 -13.09 -21.65
C ALA A 508 49.07 -14.14 -20.84
N SER A 509 48.22 -14.82 -21.58
CA SER A 509 47.59 -16.10 -21.31
C SER A 509 48.54 -17.28 -21.60
N TYR A 510 48.37 -18.38 -20.86
CA TYR A 510 48.61 -19.73 -21.38
C TYR A 510 47.25 -20.40 -21.53
N GLY A 511 46.92 -20.79 -22.76
CA GLY A 511 45.64 -21.37 -23.14
C GLY A 511 45.66 -22.89 -23.22
N VAL A 512 44.47 -23.48 -23.22
CA VAL A 512 44.17 -24.76 -23.88
C VAL A 512 42.72 -24.66 -24.41
N ASN A 513 42.56 -24.95 -25.71
CA ASN A 513 41.28 -24.99 -26.43
C ASN A 513 40.46 -26.24 -26.05
N LEU A 514 39.13 -26.09 -25.97
CA LEU A 514 38.19 -27.21 -25.96
C LEU A 514 37.44 -27.30 -27.30
N THR A 515 37.38 -28.52 -27.83
CA THR A 515 36.48 -28.94 -28.92
C THR A 515 35.15 -29.47 -28.36
N SER A 516 34.11 -29.30 -29.18
CA SER A 516 32.70 -29.69 -29.04
C SER A 516 32.40 -31.13 -28.57
N GLY A 517 31.31 -31.32 -27.82
CA GLY A 517 30.65 -32.62 -27.63
C GLY A 517 29.56 -32.70 -26.55
N ASN A 518 28.31 -32.89 -27.01
CA ASN A 518 27.18 -33.65 -26.44
C ASN A 518 26.46 -33.31 -25.10
N ALA A 519 25.18 -33.67 -25.14
CA ALA A 519 24.09 -33.44 -24.20
C ALA A 519 24.07 -34.35 -22.96
N GLU A 520 23.28 -33.96 -21.95
CA GLU A 520 22.28 -34.75 -21.20
C GLU A 520 22.21 -34.45 -19.67
N ASN A 521 20.96 -34.23 -19.20
CA ASN A 521 20.33 -34.78 -17.99
C ASN A 521 20.58 -34.27 -16.54
N LEU A 522 19.43 -34.19 -15.83
CA LEU A 522 19.11 -34.46 -14.40
C LEU A 522 19.05 -33.33 -13.32
N ASN A 523 17.81 -32.90 -13.05
CA ASN A 523 16.96 -33.16 -11.86
C ASN A 523 17.37 -32.77 -10.41
N ARG A 524 16.43 -32.05 -9.76
CA ARG A 524 15.94 -32.07 -8.36
C ARG A 524 16.89 -32.27 -7.16
N GLY A 525 16.79 -31.36 -6.17
CA GLY A 525 17.16 -31.62 -4.78
C GLY A 525 16.85 -30.47 -3.81
N SER A 526 15.88 -30.69 -2.92
CA SER A 526 15.50 -29.86 -1.75
C SER A 526 16.59 -29.86 -0.66
N LEU A 527 16.69 -28.81 0.17
CA LEU A 527 16.53 -28.87 1.64
C LEU A 527 17.13 -27.65 2.40
N THR A 528 16.30 -27.18 3.33
CA THR A 528 16.57 -26.49 4.60
C THR A 528 17.94 -26.71 5.26
N SER A 529 18.57 -25.66 5.82
CA SER A 529 19.29 -25.75 7.12
C SER A 529 19.58 -24.38 7.75
N ARG A 530 19.67 -24.40 9.09
CA ARG A 530 19.76 -23.28 10.05
C ARG A 530 21.16 -22.67 10.11
N PHE A 531 21.20 -21.40 10.51
CA PHE A 531 22.38 -20.63 10.86
C PHE A 531 23.21 -21.29 11.97
N SER A 532 24.52 -21.37 11.76
CA SER A 532 25.54 -21.52 12.80
C SER A 532 26.72 -20.62 12.44
N ALA A 533 27.32 -20.05 13.48
CA ALA A 533 28.37 -19.05 13.43
C ALA A 533 29.71 -19.69 13.02
N ASP A 534 30.11 -19.50 11.76
CA ASP A 534 31.49 -19.28 11.32
C ASP A 534 31.54 -19.10 9.80
N GLY A 535 32.32 -18.11 9.33
CA GLY A 535 32.82 -18.05 7.94
C GLY A 535 31.84 -17.67 6.82
N LEU A 536 31.57 -16.38 6.63
CA LEU A 536 31.00 -15.86 5.37
C LEU A 536 32.11 -15.61 4.33
N LYS A 537 32.50 -16.66 3.58
CA LYS A 537 33.02 -16.48 2.22
C LYS A 537 31.82 -16.35 1.28
N LEU A 538 31.53 -15.14 0.80
CA LEU A 538 30.71 -14.99 -0.40
C LEU A 538 31.52 -15.51 -1.59
N SER A 539 31.20 -16.70 -2.07
CA SER A 539 31.58 -17.13 -3.41
C SER A 539 30.80 -16.29 -4.42
N VAL A 540 31.53 -15.51 -5.21
CA VAL A 540 31.00 -14.85 -6.41
C VAL A 540 30.91 -15.92 -7.48
N ASP A 541 29.82 -16.70 -7.46
CA ASP A 541 29.44 -17.49 -8.62
C ASP A 541 28.66 -16.60 -9.59
N SER A 542 29.18 -16.56 -10.81
CA SER A 542 28.73 -15.77 -11.95
C SER A 542 27.20 -15.80 -12.12
N CYS A 543 26.57 -14.65 -11.89
CA CYS A 543 25.17 -14.45 -12.24
C CYS A 543 25.04 -14.35 -13.77
N ASN A 544 24.86 -15.50 -14.43
CA ASN A 544 24.46 -15.55 -15.83
C ASN A 544 22.99 -15.07 -15.92
N ILE A 545 22.81 -13.83 -16.36
CA ILE A 545 21.49 -13.28 -16.70
C ILE A 545 21.00 -13.99 -17.96
N SER A 546 20.09 -14.95 -17.82
CA SER A 546 19.37 -15.53 -18.95
C SER A 546 18.31 -14.52 -19.41
N VAL A 547 18.53 -13.89 -20.56
CA VAL A 547 17.50 -13.12 -21.27
C VAL A 547 16.52 -14.12 -21.90
N THR A 548 15.52 -14.55 -21.14
CA THR A 548 14.36 -15.25 -21.70
C THR A 548 13.46 -14.24 -22.39
N LYS A 549 13.43 -14.30 -23.73
CA LYS A 549 12.46 -13.57 -24.56
C LYS A 549 11.08 -14.18 -24.39
N THR A 550 10.29 -13.67 -23.45
CA THR A 550 8.83 -13.78 -23.48
C THR A 550 8.26 -12.38 -23.54
N ASN A 551 7.54 -12.10 -24.63
CA ASN A 551 6.83 -10.86 -24.87
C ASN A 551 5.70 -10.71 -23.84
N GLU A 552 5.94 -9.98 -22.75
CA GLU A 552 4.87 -9.36 -21.98
C GLU A 552 5.15 -7.87 -21.81
N SER A 553 4.18 -7.10 -22.25
CA SER A 553 4.18 -5.65 -22.36
C SER A 553 4.04 -4.98 -20.99
N HIS A 554 5.13 -4.82 -20.25
CA HIS A 554 5.17 -3.93 -19.09
C HIS A 554 6.46 -3.10 -19.11
N SER A 555 6.29 -1.79 -18.91
CA SER A 555 7.27 -0.73 -19.14
C SER A 555 8.69 -1.07 -18.72
N LYS A 556 9.61 -1.17 -19.69
CA LYS A 556 11.04 -0.89 -19.44
C LYS A 556 11.11 0.48 -18.78
N GLY A 557 11.33 0.54 -17.47
CA GLY A 557 11.58 1.79 -16.76
C GLY A 557 12.72 2.50 -17.47
N HIS A 558 12.41 3.55 -18.23
CA HIS A 558 13.42 4.34 -18.92
C HIS A 558 14.23 5.05 -17.84
N LEU A 559 15.41 4.52 -17.53
CA LEU A 559 16.41 5.20 -16.74
C LEU A 559 16.72 6.54 -17.43
N SER A 560 16.22 7.64 -16.88
CA SER A 560 16.53 8.96 -17.42
C SER A 560 17.98 9.31 -17.12
N HIS A 561 18.64 10.04 -18.03
CA HIS A 561 19.93 10.65 -17.76
C HIS A 561 19.92 11.47 -16.46
N LEU A 562 18.81 12.15 -16.16
CA LEU A 562 18.66 12.94 -14.92
C LEU A 562 18.69 12.04 -13.68
N ASP A 563 18.01 10.90 -13.75
CA ASP A 563 17.93 9.94 -12.65
C ASP A 563 19.30 9.30 -12.39
N LEU A 564 20.00 8.89 -13.45
CA LEU A 564 21.35 8.34 -13.34
C LEU A 564 22.34 9.36 -12.76
N ARG A 565 22.28 10.61 -13.22
CA ARG A 565 23.10 11.71 -12.69
C ARG A 565 22.82 11.98 -11.20
N ALA A 566 21.55 11.97 -10.80
CA ALA A 566 21.17 12.12 -9.40
C ALA A 566 21.72 10.97 -8.53
N LEU A 567 21.66 9.73 -9.02
CA LEU A 567 22.23 8.57 -8.33
C LEU A 567 23.75 8.66 -8.20
N VAL A 568 24.46 9.01 -9.27
CA VAL A 568 25.92 9.20 -9.24
C VAL A 568 26.30 10.24 -8.18
N LYS A 569 25.64 11.40 -8.18
CA LYS A 569 25.85 12.45 -7.19
C LYS A 569 25.60 11.96 -5.75
N ALA A 570 24.52 11.21 -5.54
CA ALA A 570 24.18 10.65 -4.25
C ALA A 570 25.22 9.60 -3.77
N LEU A 571 25.69 8.73 -4.66
CA LEU A 571 26.72 7.74 -4.37
C LEU A 571 28.05 8.40 -4.00
N MET A 572 28.54 9.36 -4.79
CA MET A 572 29.81 10.04 -4.51
C MET A 572 29.76 10.81 -3.19
N THR A 573 28.67 11.56 -2.96
CA THR A 573 28.46 12.28 -1.69
C THR A 573 28.34 11.32 -0.52
N GLY A 574 27.63 10.20 -0.72
CA GLY A 574 27.42 9.16 0.28
C GLY A 574 28.71 8.48 0.70
N VAL A 575 29.55 8.07 -0.26
CA VAL A 575 30.86 7.45 0.01
C VAL A 575 31.75 8.41 0.79
N ARG A 576 31.79 9.70 0.43
CA ARG A 576 32.51 10.71 1.21
C ARG A 576 32.05 10.74 2.67
N THR A 577 30.74 10.74 2.91
CA THR A 577 30.16 10.75 4.28
C THR A 577 30.51 9.48 5.05
N ILE A 578 30.44 8.30 4.41
CA ILE A 578 30.77 7.03 5.03
C ILE A 578 32.25 6.97 5.41
N VAL A 579 33.16 7.35 4.50
CA VAL A 579 34.60 7.38 4.75
C VAL A 579 34.94 8.36 5.88
N THR A 580 34.34 9.54 5.87
CA THR A 580 34.49 10.51 6.97
C THR A 580 34.02 9.90 8.31
N SER A 581 32.90 9.17 8.30
CA SER A 581 32.37 8.49 9.48
C SER A 581 33.26 7.36 9.97
N LEU A 582 33.89 6.59 9.06
CA LEU A 582 34.86 5.53 9.38
C LEU A 582 36.12 6.08 10.05
N VAL A 583 36.63 7.23 9.59
CA VAL A 583 37.80 7.90 10.19
C VAL A 583 37.50 8.40 11.60
N LEU A 584 36.26 8.82 11.86
CA LEU A 584 35.83 9.32 13.16
C LEU A 584 35.43 8.21 14.16
N CYS A 585 35.23 6.97 13.71
CA CYS A 585 34.84 5.87 14.59
C CYS A 585 36.05 5.27 15.34
N PRO A 586 36.01 5.21 16.68
CA PRO A 586 37.07 4.60 17.49
C PRO A 586 37.21 3.10 17.22
N ARG A 587 38.45 2.61 17.16
CA ARG A 587 38.74 1.17 17.07
C ARG A 587 38.76 0.56 18.47
N GLU A 588 38.24 -0.66 18.63
CA GLU A 588 38.57 -1.46 19.81
C GLU A 588 40.08 -1.68 19.84
N LEU A 589 40.73 -1.21 20.91
CA LEU A 589 42.09 -1.58 21.22
C LEU A 589 42.07 -3.06 21.57
N VAL A 590 42.40 -3.92 20.61
CA VAL A 590 42.84 -5.27 20.93
C VAL A 590 44.08 -5.09 21.80
N GLU A 591 44.01 -5.48 23.07
CA GLU A 591 45.16 -5.61 23.95
C GLU A 591 46.16 -6.52 23.24
N SER A 592 47.15 -5.91 22.60
CA SER A 592 48.36 -6.60 22.21
C SER A 592 49.09 -6.85 23.51
N THR A 593 49.35 -8.13 23.79
CA THR A 593 50.27 -8.58 24.84
C THR A 593 51.60 -7.83 24.69
N ALA A 594 51.76 -6.76 25.46
CA ALA A 594 52.99 -6.01 25.58
C ALA A 594 53.55 -6.27 26.98
N GLU A 595 54.78 -6.80 27.01
CA GLU A 595 55.56 -7.04 28.22
C GLU A 595 55.64 -5.77 29.11
N PRO A 596 55.72 -5.92 30.43
CA PRO A 596 55.71 -4.79 31.34
C PRO A 596 57.09 -4.12 31.37
N GLY A 597 57.20 -2.93 30.78
CA GLY A 597 58.43 -2.15 30.89
C GLY A 597 58.27 -0.69 30.46
N SER A 598 58.47 0.21 31.43
CA SER A 598 58.73 1.66 31.28
C SER A 598 57.51 2.60 31.30
N ILE A 599 57.34 3.21 32.48
CA ILE A 599 56.50 4.39 32.74
C ILE A 599 57.18 5.60 32.09
N ALA A 600 56.55 6.16 31.05
CA ALA A 600 56.88 7.49 30.55
C ALA A 600 55.60 8.25 30.19
N HIS A 601 55.36 9.35 30.91
CA HIS A 601 54.32 10.33 30.63
C HIS A 601 54.35 10.79 29.16
N THR A 602 53.38 10.37 28.36
CA THR A 602 53.16 10.96 27.03
C THR A 602 51.66 11.08 26.69
N ASN A 603 51.24 12.35 26.65
CA ASN A 603 50.27 12.97 25.75
C ASN A 603 48.93 12.28 25.42
N LYS A 604 47.85 12.95 25.85
CA LYS A 604 46.45 12.78 25.38
C LYS A 604 46.22 12.97 23.86
N THR A 605 47.27 13.15 23.04
CA THR A 605 47.17 13.28 21.58
C THR A 605 47.39 11.97 20.80
N ALA A 606 47.82 10.88 21.45
CA ALA A 606 48.08 9.60 20.77
C ALA A 606 46.82 8.73 20.49
N SER A 607 45.67 9.01 21.12
CA SER A 607 44.44 8.24 20.88
C SER A 607 43.76 8.53 19.54
N PHE A 608 44.07 9.68 18.91
CA PHE A 608 43.52 10.06 17.59
C PHE A 608 44.31 9.49 16.40
N SER A 609 45.54 9.00 16.59
CA SER A 609 46.39 8.48 15.51
C SER A 609 46.11 7.02 15.14
N SER A 610 45.59 6.20 16.06
CA SER A 610 45.29 4.78 15.81
C SER A 610 43.98 4.54 15.03
N ASN A 611 43.06 5.50 15.03
CA ASN A 611 41.77 5.40 14.33
C ASN A 611 41.87 5.56 12.79
N ARG A 612 43.02 5.97 12.25
CA ARG A 612 43.22 6.21 10.81
C ARG A 612 43.77 5.02 10.03
N PHE A 613 44.12 3.91 10.70
CA PHE A 613 44.62 2.73 10.02
C PHE A 613 43.46 1.93 9.40
N LEU A 614 43.44 1.87 8.07
CA LEU A 614 42.47 1.06 7.31
C LEU A 614 42.76 -0.43 7.51
N THR A 615 41.70 -1.24 7.62
CA THR A 615 41.85 -2.70 7.49
C THR A 615 42.20 -3.07 6.04
N PRO A 616 42.80 -4.25 5.80
CA PRO A 616 42.97 -4.76 4.44
C PRO A 616 41.67 -4.76 3.64
N ASP A 617 40.56 -5.16 4.26
CA ASP A 617 39.23 -5.17 3.64
C ASP A 617 38.74 -3.76 3.28
N GLU A 618 38.93 -2.78 4.17
CA GLU A 618 38.59 -1.38 3.90
C GLU A 618 39.41 -0.82 2.74
N LEU A 619 40.69 -1.16 2.64
CA LEU A 619 41.57 -0.72 1.56
C LEU A 619 41.14 -1.29 0.20
N VAL A 620 40.76 -2.57 0.16
CA VAL A 620 40.25 -3.22 -1.06
C VAL A 620 39.00 -2.49 -1.57
N VAL A 621 38.01 -2.26 -0.70
CA VAL A 621 36.76 -1.59 -1.08
C VAL A 621 37.01 -0.15 -1.56
N LEU A 622 37.95 0.58 -0.94
CA LEU A 622 38.31 1.93 -1.38
C LEU A 622 39.07 1.95 -2.71
N SER A 623 39.91 0.94 -2.97
CA SER A 623 40.58 0.80 -4.26
C SER A 623 39.58 0.50 -5.39
N GLU A 624 38.61 -0.38 -5.14
CA GLU A 624 37.50 -0.63 -6.07
C GLU A 624 36.69 0.66 -6.32
N TYR A 625 36.35 1.39 -5.26
CA TYR A 625 35.66 2.68 -5.39
C TYR A 625 36.46 3.68 -6.22
N PHE A 626 37.78 3.76 -6.08
CA PHE A 626 38.60 4.67 -6.86
C PHE A 626 38.49 4.36 -8.37
N ASN A 627 38.55 3.08 -8.75
CA ASN A 627 38.44 2.66 -10.14
C ASN A 627 37.05 2.97 -10.73
N TYR A 628 35.98 2.58 -10.02
CA TYR A 628 34.62 2.79 -10.52
C TYR A 628 34.17 4.26 -10.42
N GLY A 629 34.50 4.92 -9.32
CA GLY A 629 34.17 6.32 -9.04
C GLY A 629 34.75 7.28 -10.07
N MET A 630 35.98 7.05 -10.55
CA MET A 630 36.56 7.84 -11.64
C MET A 630 35.75 7.72 -12.94
N ARG A 631 35.32 6.50 -13.30
CA ARG A 631 34.47 6.31 -14.49
C ARG A 631 33.05 6.82 -14.31
N MET A 632 32.52 6.87 -13.09
CA MET A 632 31.18 7.44 -12.84
C MET A 632 31.12 8.93 -13.17
N VAL A 633 32.23 9.66 -13.09
CA VAL A 633 32.29 11.10 -13.41
C VAL A 633 31.99 11.35 -14.89
N ASP A 634 32.25 10.37 -15.77
CA ASP A 634 31.99 10.45 -17.20
C ASP A 634 30.51 10.75 -17.52
N ILE A 635 29.58 10.49 -16.59
CA ILE A 635 28.16 10.89 -16.72
C ILE A 635 27.99 12.40 -16.98
N VAL A 636 28.91 13.24 -16.51
CA VAL A 636 28.86 14.71 -16.70
C VAL A 636 29.16 15.10 -18.15
N HIS A 637 29.77 14.21 -18.93
CA HIS A 637 29.99 14.40 -20.36
C HIS A 637 28.73 14.15 -21.21
N VAL A 638 27.68 13.56 -20.63
CA VAL A 638 26.39 13.39 -21.29
C VAL A 638 25.52 14.65 -21.11
N VAL A 639 25.06 15.21 -22.22
CA VAL A 639 24.26 16.47 -22.24
C VAL A 639 22.96 16.24 -22.99
N VAL A 640 21.85 16.75 -22.44
CA VAL A 640 20.55 16.75 -23.11
C VAL A 640 20.39 18.05 -23.90
N ARG A 641 20.15 17.96 -25.21
CA ARG A 641 19.75 19.10 -26.06
C ARG A 641 18.55 18.69 -26.92
N ASP A 642 17.51 19.52 -26.98
CA ASP A 642 16.31 19.30 -27.80
C ASP A 642 15.67 17.90 -27.63
N GLY A 643 15.69 17.37 -26.40
CA GLY A 643 15.14 16.04 -26.09
C GLY A 643 16.01 14.86 -26.54
N LYS A 644 17.22 15.09 -27.07
CA LYS A 644 18.21 14.08 -27.46
C LYS A 644 19.44 14.12 -26.55
N LEU A 645 20.09 12.97 -26.38
CA LEU A 645 21.30 12.81 -25.58
C LEU A 645 22.54 12.94 -26.48
N TYR A 646 23.49 13.76 -26.05
CA TYR A 646 24.76 13.99 -26.74
C TYR A 646 25.92 13.69 -25.81
N THR A 647 27.01 13.13 -26.36
CA THR A 647 28.29 13.00 -25.64
C THR A 647 29.21 14.15 -26.03
N ARG A 648 29.70 14.91 -25.03
CA ARG A 648 30.70 15.95 -25.24
C ARG A 648 32.07 15.31 -25.51
N SER A 649 32.69 15.71 -26.61
CA SER A 649 34.00 15.20 -27.06
C SER A 649 35.20 15.73 -26.25
N HIS A 650 35.00 16.76 -25.42
CA HIS A 650 36.05 17.37 -24.61
C HIS A 650 35.64 17.52 -23.14
N SER A 651 36.50 17.04 -22.23
CA SER A 651 36.47 17.39 -20.81
C SER A 651 36.71 18.89 -20.67
N SER A 652 35.65 19.67 -20.64
CA SER A 652 35.80 21.10 -20.39
C SER A 652 36.11 21.25 -18.91
N ALA A 653 37.40 21.41 -18.57
CA ALA A 653 37.87 21.80 -17.24
C ALA A 653 37.21 23.10 -16.69
N LYS A 654 36.29 23.71 -17.46
CA LYS A 654 35.48 24.88 -17.14
C LYS A 654 34.03 24.54 -16.71
N SER A 655 33.59 23.28 -16.72
CA SER A 655 32.23 22.96 -16.28
C SER A 655 32.16 22.95 -14.73
N PRO A 656 31.33 23.80 -14.10
CA PRO A 656 31.24 23.87 -12.63
C PRO A 656 30.67 22.61 -11.97
N ASP A 657 29.99 21.77 -12.76
CA ASP A 657 29.35 20.54 -12.27
C ASP A 657 30.31 19.34 -12.20
N GLU A 658 31.38 19.35 -13.00
CA GLU A 658 32.42 18.32 -13.05
C GLU A 658 33.52 18.55 -12.01
N ARG A 659 33.77 19.82 -11.64
CA ARG A 659 34.66 20.22 -10.56
C ARG A 659 34.02 19.98 -9.19
#